data_AF-A0A2G6HGS0-F1
#
_entry.id   AF-A0A2G6HGS0-F1
#
_cell.length_a   1.000
_cell.length_b   1.000
_cell.length_c   1.000
_cell.angle_alpha   90.00
_cell.angle_beta   90.00
_cell.angle_gamma   90.00
#
_symmetry.space_group_name_H-M   'P 1'
#
loop_
_entity.id
_entity.type
_entity.pdbx_description
1 polymer ?
#
loop_
_entity_poly.entity_id
_entity_poly.type
_entity_poly.pdbx_seq_one_letter_code
_entity_poly.pdbx_strand_id
1 'polypeptide(L)'
;MSLSRSLVSVFLSGALLIAALFPAAALATPRDGIDGNAEWEKALQTAPEIRAAILQEDPTEADLERFATNYAPLLSNPFYAHALADSVSVHELYAFALRASTDPTFTRFHNGSARNDVLTSIGTTLVLITGGRNVTPDTMPIQEAFDTFRDAPSTPDSLTSNKHVQRAVADCIAAGNTRYYVGEFNPTRLGYTIDGYSLFTQLTGAAATVNPGLVFGPEVYLAQDDVSSLATSLVAWDYKKSYHPEGPRISFLHNSPVTAHGAVVLDPLHTLYILSNTPPALTGAVLQRGEGERLKALRAFLATMTPFRPDLDHDGELHEKGEPVIGMVRYLTGHRTDASRNFFGFQDSGEAFGAMIFDATRRNDSLEDKKDDRHYAEIITQFLAGYQDGLDEDHSFLGFGDRVDGQDIYGYHNFRLRSWVGPILAPYLSGLTTSLREPGDSLGAQVGRESEHAGVGLDYGYGKKLFARNSLFSDLVFDQPAIADEGDPADVLDDTYVGGRPPALTLLRVAAFEGYLSDVEAILAGDRHAGRSEAMDDVVTRWGYLTHLFFTVHPIQEHSVRAAEYSLNRTWDEGVGKLVLSASYEDLASHKLSRRLLKEVSTPVVGADFSDLRPPEIAHVSVRTAAEQYDASRYMTSIFLTAAAHSNSWFWIDFETPLDLTVRHADASFVGDDGRVLPYNELDEEAKEEFFHFVLYETDVSGAGAARSVLKKAETIRWNITKDLNQGGESRDNE
;
A
#
# COMPACT_ATOMS: atom_id res chain seq x y z
N MET A 1 -51.85 -69.00 19.66
CA MET A 1 -50.65 -69.83 19.90
C MET A 1 -50.15 -70.36 18.56
N SER A 2 -48.83 -70.39 18.39
CA SER A 2 -48.06 -70.76 17.19
C SER A 2 -47.69 -69.59 16.25
N LEU A 3 -46.48 -69.09 16.45
CA LEU A 3 -45.73 -68.19 15.58
C LEU A 3 -44.83 -69.06 14.66
N SER A 4 -44.88 -68.83 13.35
CA SER A 4 -43.81 -69.25 12.44
C SER A 4 -43.72 -68.33 11.22
N ARG A 5 -42.47 -67.92 10.93
CA ARG A 5 -41.84 -67.68 9.61
C ARG A 5 -42.19 -66.41 8.80
N SER A 6 -41.19 -65.51 8.78
CA SER A 6 -40.33 -65.16 7.63
C SER A 6 -40.88 -64.64 6.29
N LEU A 7 -40.36 -63.44 5.95
CA LEU A 7 -39.71 -62.99 4.70
C LEU A 7 -40.56 -62.60 3.44
N VAL A 8 -40.37 -61.32 3.05
CA VAL A 8 -40.11 -60.76 1.69
C VAL A 8 -41.29 -60.17 0.87
N SER A 9 -41.25 -58.81 0.76
CA SER A 9 -41.51 -57.91 -0.40
C SER A 9 -42.90 -57.94 -1.09
N VAL A 10 -43.48 -56.90 -1.70
CA VAL A 10 -43.18 -55.49 -1.98
C VAL A 10 -44.47 -54.92 -2.63
N PHE A 11 -44.86 -53.67 -2.31
CA PHE A 11 -45.84 -52.77 -2.99
C PHE A 11 -47.33 -53.22 -3.04
N LEU A 12 -48.37 -52.37 -3.00
CA LEU A 12 -48.59 -51.02 -3.55
C LEU A 12 -49.86 -50.41 -2.86
N SER A 13 -49.86 -49.09 -2.66
CA SER A 13 -51.03 -48.18 -2.51
C SER A 13 -51.82 -48.10 -1.19
N GLY A 14 -51.79 -46.91 -0.57
CA GLY A 14 -52.74 -46.48 0.46
C GLY A 14 -52.34 -45.17 1.13
N ALA A 15 -52.93 -44.06 0.68
CA ALA A 15 -52.68 -42.70 1.11
C ALA A 15 -53.10 -42.42 2.56
N LEU A 16 -52.32 -41.57 3.27
CA LEU A 16 -52.72 -40.38 4.07
C LEU A 16 -51.76 -40.13 5.24
N LEU A 17 -51.43 -38.85 5.44
CA LEU A 17 -50.86 -38.24 6.64
C LEU A 17 -49.44 -38.68 7.04
N ILE A 18 -48.46 -37.83 6.75
CA ILE A 18 -47.72 -37.04 7.75
C ILE A 18 -47.08 -35.88 6.97
N ALA A 19 -47.84 -34.79 6.87
CA ALA A 19 -47.27 -33.46 6.77
C ALA A 19 -46.98 -32.99 8.20
N ALA A 20 -45.92 -32.21 8.36
CA ALA A 20 -45.38 -31.67 9.62
C ALA A 20 -44.44 -32.62 10.38
N LEU A 21 -43.13 -32.47 10.11
CA LEU A 21 -42.06 -32.32 11.13
C LEU A 21 -40.68 -32.47 10.46
N PHE A 22 -40.33 -31.53 9.59
CA PHE A 22 -38.94 -31.09 9.43
C PHE A 22 -39.00 -29.57 9.24
N PRO A 23 -38.38 -28.76 10.10
CA PRO A 23 -38.30 -27.33 9.86
C PRO A 23 -37.47 -27.15 8.59
N ALA A 24 -38.06 -26.48 7.61
CA ALA A 24 -37.32 -25.88 6.51
C ALA A 24 -36.19 -25.07 7.14
N ALA A 25 -34.95 -25.53 6.98
CA ALA A 25 -33.80 -24.69 7.20
C ALA A 25 -34.03 -23.47 6.32
N ALA A 26 -34.11 -22.30 6.95
CA ALA A 26 -34.21 -21.04 6.26
C ALA A 26 -33.08 -20.98 5.24
N LEU A 27 -33.42 -21.15 3.96
CA LEU A 27 -32.62 -20.65 2.86
C LEU A 27 -32.35 -19.19 3.20
N ALA A 28 -31.08 -18.86 3.40
CA ALA A 28 -30.67 -17.49 3.64
C ALA A 28 -31.17 -16.65 2.46
N THR A 29 -32.30 -15.97 2.64
CA THR A 29 -32.80 -15.01 1.66
C THR A 29 -31.78 -13.88 1.62
N PRO A 30 -31.16 -13.59 0.45
CA PRO A 30 -30.29 -12.45 0.32
C PRO A 30 -31.04 -11.18 0.72
N ARG A 31 -30.32 -10.23 1.30
CA ARG A 31 -30.89 -9.01 1.87
C ARG A 31 -31.67 -8.18 0.83
N ASP A 32 -31.48 -8.45 -0.47
CA ASP A 32 -32.10 -7.80 -1.61
C ASP A 32 -32.65 -8.79 -2.68
N GLY A 33 -33.63 -9.65 -2.35
CA GLY A 33 -34.58 -10.24 -3.34
C GLY A 33 -34.07 -11.05 -4.57
N ILE A 34 -32.77 -11.20 -4.79
CA ILE A 34 -32.17 -11.95 -5.91
C ILE A 34 -32.09 -13.44 -5.52
N ASP A 35 -32.69 -14.32 -6.31
CA ASP A 35 -32.56 -15.78 -6.11
C ASP A 35 -31.36 -16.32 -6.91
N GLY A 36 -30.29 -16.66 -6.19
CA GLY A 36 -29.05 -17.17 -6.80
C GLY A 36 -29.24 -18.46 -7.62
N ASN A 37 -30.19 -19.34 -7.26
CA ASN A 37 -30.45 -20.54 -8.06
C ASN A 37 -31.08 -20.18 -9.41
N ALA A 38 -32.03 -19.25 -9.40
CA ALA A 38 -32.71 -18.79 -10.61
C ALA A 38 -31.75 -18.03 -11.53
N GLU A 39 -30.86 -17.21 -10.99
CA GLU A 39 -29.83 -16.51 -11.77
C GLU A 39 -28.81 -17.49 -12.36
N TRP A 40 -28.37 -18.50 -11.60
CA TRP A 40 -27.48 -19.54 -12.12
C TRP A 40 -28.12 -20.34 -13.26
N GLU A 41 -29.40 -20.72 -13.16
CA GLU A 41 -30.10 -21.44 -14.22
C GLU A 41 -30.20 -20.60 -15.50
N LYS A 42 -30.52 -19.31 -15.40
CA LYS A 42 -30.52 -18.39 -16.55
C LYS A 42 -29.13 -18.28 -17.18
N ALA A 43 -28.09 -18.12 -16.37
CA ALA A 43 -26.71 -18.03 -16.84
C ALA A 43 -26.31 -19.27 -17.66
N LEU A 44 -26.65 -20.48 -17.19
CA LEU A 44 -26.41 -21.73 -17.91
C LEU A 44 -27.16 -21.81 -19.25
N GLN A 45 -28.38 -21.26 -19.31
CA GLN A 45 -29.16 -21.23 -20.56
C GLN A 45 -28.56 -20.27 -21.59
N THR A 46 -27.98 -19.16 -21.15
CA THR A 46 -27.42 -18.12 -22.03
C THR A 46 -25.97 -18.39 -22.44
N ALA A 47 -25.18 -19.09 -21.62
CA ALA A 47 -23.75 -19.35 -21.89
C ALA A 47 -23.46 -19.95 -23.28
N PRO A 48 -24.26 -20.90 -23.84
CA PRO A 48 -24.03 -21.42 -25.19
C PRO A 48 -24.13 -20.36 -26.30
N GLU A 49 -25.02 -19.36 -26.15
CA GLU A 49 -25.18 -18.28 -27.12
C GLU A 49 -23.97 -17.34 -27.10
N ILE A 50 -23.51 -16.98 -25.90
CA ILE A 50 -22.31 -16.14 -25.72
C ILE A 50 -21.09 -16.86 -26.30
N ARG A 51 -20.94 -18.16 -26.00
CA ARG A 51 -19.87 -19.01 -26.56
C ARG A 51 -19.89 -19.01 -28.08
N ALA A 52 -21.06 -19.15 -28.71
CA ALA A 52 -21.16 -19.16 -30.17
C ALA A 52 -20.65 -17.85 -30.78
N ALA A 53 -20.95 -16.71 -30.13
CA ALA A 53 -20.45 -15.41 -30.58
C ALA A 53 -18.92 -15.26 -30.39
N ILE A 54 -18.36 -15.75 -29.28
CA ILE A 54 -16.90 -15.73 -29.02
C ILE A 54 -16.13 -16.56 -30.05
N LEU A 55 -16.67 -17.71 -30.45
CA LEU A 55 -16.00 -18.65 -31.35
C LEU A 55 -16.16 -18.30 -32.83
N GLN A 56 -16.86 -17.22 -33.17
CA GLN A 56 -16.91 -16.74 -34.54
C GLN A 56 -15.50 -16.37 -35.04
N GLU A 57 -15.06 -16.99 -36.13
CA GLU A 57 -13.69 -16.83 -36.67
C GLU A 57 -13.45 -15.44 -37.28
N ASP A 58 -14.46 -14.83 -37.89
CA ASP A 58 -14.39 -13.51 -38.51
C ASP A 58 -15.59 -12.64 -38.09
N PRO A 59 -15.59 -12.06 -36.88
CA PRO A 59 -16.67 -11.18 -36.43
C PRO A 59 -16.68 -9.86 -37.22
N THR A 60 -17.82 -9.53 -37.82
CA THR A 60 -18.03 -8.22 -38.46
C THR A 60 -18.22 -7.11 -37.41
N GLU A 61 -18.14 -5.84 -37.80
CA GLU A 61 -18.43 -4.73 -36.87
C GLU A 61 -19.84 -4.84 -36.27
N ALA A 62 -20.83 -5.25 -37.07
CA ALA A 62 -22.20 -5.47 -36.60
C ALA A 62 -22.30 -6.64 -35.60
N ASP A 63 -21.47 -7.68 -35.75
CA ASP A 63 -21.42 -8.78 -34.79
C ASP A 63 -20.81 -8.30 -33.46
N LEU A 64 -19.78 -7.47 -33.51
CA LEU A 64 -19.14 -6.87 -32.33
C LEU A 64 -20.08 -5.87 -31.62
N GLU A 65 -20.82 -5.05 -32.36
CA GLU A 65 -21.88 -4.18 -31.82
C GLU A 65 -22.99 -4.99 -31.15
N ARG A 66 -23.39 -6.10 -31.78
CA ARG A 66 -24.39 -7.02 -31.22
C ARG A 66 -23.88 -7.69 -29.95
N PHE A 67 -22.61 -8.08 -29.91
CA PHE A 67 -21.98 -8.64 -28.71
C PHE A 67 -21.93 -7.60 -27.59
N ALA A 68 -21.45 -6.39 -27.89
CA ALA A 68 -21.37 -5.28 -26.95
C ALA A 68 -22.74 -4.94 -26.35
N THR A 69 -23.79 -5.00 -27.16
CA THR A 69 -25.15 -4.65 -26.68
C THR A 69 -25.79 -5.77 -25.86
N ASN A 70 -25.67 -7.03 -26.30
CA ASN A 70 -26.46 -8.13 -25.75
C ASN A 70 -25.71 -8.99 -24.72
N TYR A 71 -24.39 -9.09 -24.83
CA TYR A 71 -23.60 -10.04 -24.05
C TYR A 71 -22.61 -9.35 -23.11
N ALA A 72 -21.97 -8.25 -23.52
CA ALA A 72 -21.02 -7.53 -22.65
C ALA A 72 -21.61 -7.13 -21.28
N PRO A 73 -22.88 -6.63 -21.16
CA PRO A 73 -23.46 -6.32 -19.86
C PRO A 73 -23.68 -7.55 -18.97
N LEU A 74 -23.94 -8.72 -19.57
CA LEU A 74 -24.10 -9.98 -18.83
C LEU A 74 -22.77 -10.46 -18.27
N LEU A 75 -21.66 -10.22 -18.96
CA LEU A 75 -20.32 -10.64 -18.52
C LEU A 75 -19.78 -9.88 -17.31
N SER A 76 -20.43 -8.77 -16.94
CA SER A 76 -20.18 -8.08 -15.66
C SER A 76 -20.87 -8.75 -14.47
N ASN A 77 -21.77 -9.71 -14.70
CA ASN A 77 -22.47 -10.49 -13.68
C ASN A 77 -21.70 -11.79 -13.39
N PRO A 78 -21.30 -12.05 -12.13
CA PRO A 78 -20.51 -13.23 -11.77
C PRO A 78 -21.19 -14.56 -12.13
N PHE A 79 -22.53 -14.67 -12.07
CA PHE A 79 -23.22 -15.89 -12.48
C PHE A 79 -22.95 -16.24 -13.96
N TYR A 80 -23.01 -15.26 -14.85
CA TYR A 80 -22.81 -15.46 -16.29
C TYR A 80 -21.33 -15.67 -16.63
N ALA A 81 -20.42 -14.93 -16.00
CA ALA A 81 -18.98 -15.11 -16.18
C ALA A 81 -18.54 -16.54 -15.81
N HIS A 82 -18.96 -17.03 -14.64
CA HIS A 82 -18.63 -18.40 -14.21
C HIS A 82 -19.34 -19.48 -15.02
N ALA A 83 -20.59 -19.27 -15.47
CA ALA A 83 -21.27 -20.22 -16.36
C ALA A 83 -20.57 -20.33 -17.74
N LEU A 84 -20.02 -19.21 -18.24
CA LEU A 84 -19.28 -19.21 -19.50
C LEU A 84 -17.96 -20.01 -19.41
N ALA A 85 -17.25 -19.90 -18.27
CA ALA A 85 -15.95 -20.52 -18.03
C ALA A 85 -15.94 -22.05 -18.20
N ASP A 86 -17.10 -22.70 -18.10
CA ASP A 86 -17.22 -24.15 -18.31
C ASP A 86 -17.16 -24.58 -19.76
N SER A 87 -17.39 -23.64 -20.66
CA SER A 87 -17.57 -23.91 -22.08
C SER A 87 -16.58 -23.15 -22.97
N VAL A 88 -15.87 -22.18 -22.41
CA VAL A 88 -14.91 -21.33 -23.12
C VAL A 88 -13.60 -21.29 -22.32
N SER A 89 -12.51 -21.67 -22.98
CA SER A 89 -11.15 -21.60 -22.44
C SER A 89 -10.58 -20.18 -22.49
N VAL A 90 -9.58 -19.90 -21.66
CA VAL A 90 -8.84 -18.63 -21.69
C VAL A 90 -8.22 -18.37 -23.07
N HIS A 91 -7.74 -19.41 -23.76
CA HIS A 91 -7.23 -19.29 -25.12
C HIS A 91 -8.30 -18.83 -26.13
N GLU A 92 -9.54 -19.31 -26.01
CA GLU A 92 -10.64 -18.89 -26.88
C GLU A 92 -11.06 -17.44 -26.58
N LEU A 93 -11.06 -17.02 -25.31
CA LEU A 93 -11.26 -15.62 -24.93
C LEU A 93 -10.18 -14.71 -25.52
N TYR A 94 -8.92 -15.12 -25.46
CA TYR A 94 -7.79 -14.39 -26.04
C TYR A 94 -7.89 -14.31 -27.57
N ALA A 95 -8.22 -15.42 -28.23
CA ALA A 95 -8.42 -15.44 -29.67
C ALA A 95 -9.54 -14.46 -30.09
N PHE A 96 -10.65 -14.44 -29.36
CA PHE A 96 -11.74 -13.50 -29.61
C PHE A 96 -11.32 -12.05 -29.38
N ALA A 97 -10.60 -11.76 -28.30
CA ALA A 97 -10.04 -10.43 -28.04
C ALA A 97 -9.11 -9.96 -29.16
N LEU A 98 -8.25 -10.84 -29.68
CA LEU A 98 -7.37 -10.51 -30.80
C LEU A 98 -8.14 -10.24 -32.10
N ARG A 99 -9.21 -11.00 -32.39
CA ARG A 99 -10.13 -10.72 -33.51
C ARG A 99 -10.86 -9.38 -33.36
N ALA A 100 -11.26 -9.04 -32.13
CA ALA A 100 -11.96 -7.79 -31.81
C ALA A 100 -11.02 -6.57 -31.73
N SER A 101 -9.70 -6.77 -31.59
CA SER A 101 -8.71 -5.70 -31.47
C SER A 101 -8.67 -4.74 -32.67
N THR A 102 -8.29 -3.48 -32.44
CA THR A 102 -8.22 -2.42 -33.46
C THR A 102 -6.83 -2.27 -34.09
N ASP A 103 -6.75 -1.68 -35.27
CA ASP A 103 -5.49 -1.34 -35.97
C ASP A 103 -4.81 -0.11 -35.33
N PRO A 104 -3.54 -0.20 -34.90
CA PRO A 104 -2.80 0.92 -34.32
C PRO A 104 -2.43 2.04 -35.31
N THR A 105 -2.44 1.80 -36.63
CA THR A 105 -2.08 2.79 -37.66
C THR A 105 -3.25 3.68 -38.10
N PHE A 106 -4.47 3.26 -37.79
CA PHE A 106 -5.71 3.96 -38.07
C PHE A 106 -6.53 4.05 -36.79
N THR A 107 -6.22 5.03 -35.91
CA THR A 107 -7.23 5.93 -35.30
C THR A 107 -6.73 6.73 -34.09
N ARG A 108 -6.39 8.00 -34.30
CA ARG A 108 -6.73 9.06 -33.33
C ARG A 108 -8.21 9.46 -33.40
N PHE A 109 -9.02 8.82 -34.27
CA PHE A 109 -10.31 9.38 -34.68
C PHE A 109 -11.53 8.44 -34.76
N HIS A 110 -11.42 7.11 -34.62
CA HIS A 110 -12.57 6.17 -34.66
C HIS A 110 -12.33 4.95 -33.77
N ASN A 111 -12.57 5.11 -32.47
CA ASN A 111 -12.84 3.99 -31.58
C ASN A 111 -14.34 3.69 -31.66
N GLY A 112 -14.74 2.56 -32.26
CA GLY A 112 -16.10 2.06 -32.02
C GLY A 112 -16.21 1.73 -30.54
N SER A 113 -17.11 2.41 -29.80
CA SER A 113 -17.42 2.10 -28.39
C SER A 113 -17.56 0.60 -28.20
N ALA A 114 -18.28 -0.07 -29.11
CA ALA A 114 -18.54 -1.50 -29.11
C ALA A 114 -17.30 -2.39 -28.99
N ARG A 115 -16.21 -2.11 -29.70
CA ARG A 115 -14.99 -2.93 -29.61
C ARG A 115 -14.35 -2.84 -28.23
N ASN A 116 -14.33 -1.63 -27.65
CA ASN A 116 -13.82 -1.46 -26.31
C ASN A 116 -14.75 -2.10 -25.28
N ASP A 117 -16.07 -1.96 -25.44
CA ASP A 117 -17.05 -2.61 -24.58
C ASP A 117 -16.88 -4.13 -24.60
N VAL A 118 -16.65 -4.72 -25.78
CA VAL A 118 -16.30 -6.14 -25.95
C VAL A 118 -15.03 -6.46 -25.16
N LEU A 119 -13.91 -5.80 -25.44
CA LEU A 119 -12.61 -6.14 -24.85
C LEU A 119 -12.58 -5.94 -23.32
N THR A 120 -13.19 -4.87 -22.83
CA THR A 120 -13.40 -4.59 -21.41
C THR A 120 -14.24 -5.70 -20.77
N SER A 121 -15.34 -6.14 -21.41
CA SER A 121 -16.17 -7.23 -20.86
C SER A 121 -15.42 -8.58 -20.79
N ILE A 122 -14.52 -8.85 -21.73
CA ILE A 122 -13.61 -10.00 -21.66
C ILE A 122 -12.64 -9.85 -20.49
N GLY A 123 -12.07 -8.65 -20.29
CA GLY A 123 -11.26 -8.34 -19.11
C GLY A 123 -12.00 -8.55 -17.80
N THR A 124 -13.24 -8.04 -17.68
CA THR A 124 -14.11 -8.26 -16.52
C THR A 124 -14.36 -9.75 -16.30
N THR A 125 -14.65 -10.51 -17.38
CA THR A 125 -14.84 -11.96 -17.30
C THR A 125 -13.60 -12.64 -16.73
N LEU A 126 -12.41 -12.32 -17.23
CA LEU A 126 -11.14 -12.91 -16.76
C LEU A 126 -10.91 -12.67 -15.27
N VAL A 127 -11.22 -11.47 -14.77
CA VAL A 127 -11.12 -11.16 -13.33
C VAL A 127 -12.12 -11.99 -12.52
N LEU A 128 -13.39 -12.06 -12.95
CA LEU A 128 -14.42 -12.81 -12.23
C LEU A 128 -14.13 -14.32 -12.19
N ILE A 129 -13.79 -14.93 -13.33
CA ILE A 129 -13.55 -16.39 -13.39
C ILE A 129 -12.30 -16.81 -12.61
N THR A 130 -11.38 -15.89 -12.32
CA THR A 130 -10.21 -16.10 -11.46
C THR A 130 -10.48 -15.80 -9.98
N GLY A 131 -11.75 -15.72 -9.58
CA GLY A 131 -12.20 -15.55 -8.19
C GLY A 131 -12.40 -14.09 -7.76
N GLY A 132 -12.25 -13.15 -8.70
CA GLY A 132 -12.47 -11.74 -8.48
C GLY A 132 -13.93 -11.36 -8.24
N ARG A 133 -14.13 -10.10 -7.88
CA ARG A 133 -15.45 -9.55 -7.56
C ARG A 133 -15.71 -8.26 -8.32
N ASN A 134 -16.97 -8.00 -8.60
CA ASN A 134 -17.45 -6.75 -9.14
C ASN A 134 -18.41 -6.08 -8.15
N VAL A 135 -17.91 -5.15 -7.35
CA VAL A 135 -18.63 -4.51 -6.23
C VAL A 135 -18.92 -3.03 -6.47
N THR A 136 -19.15 -2.64 -7.72
CA THR A 136 -19.78 -1.33 -7.99
C THR A 136 -21.17 -1.27 -7.37
N PRO A 137 -21.71 -0.08 -7.02
CA PRO A 137 -23.02 0.05 -6.39
C PRO A 137 -24.14 -0.73 -7.10
N ASP A 138 -24.13 -0.77 -8.44
CA ASP A 138 -25.15 -1.46 -9.24
C ASP A 138 -24.99 -2.98 -9.26
N THR A 139 -23.76 -3.50 -9.14
CA THR A 139 -23.47 -4.95 -9.19
C THR A 139 -23.30 -5.58 -7.82
N MET A 140 -23.12 -4.78 -6.77
CA MET A 140 -22.86 -5.24 -5.40
C MET A 140 -23.93 -6.22 -4.87
N PRO A 141 -25.26 -5.97 -5.03
CA PRO A 141 -26.27 -6.94 -4.58
C PRO A 141 -26.20 -8.27 -5.34
N ILE A 142 -25.85 -8.23 -6.63
CA ILE A 142 -25.67 -9.43 -7.47
C ILE A 142 -24.44 -10.21 -7.02
N GLN A 143 -23.34 -9.52 -6.72
CA GLN A 143 -22.12 -10.13 -6.19
C GLN A 143 -22.36 -10.77 -4.81
N GLU A 144 -23.08 -10.10 -3.91
CA GLU A 144 -23.40 -10.67 -2.60
C GLU A 144 -24.31 -11.91 -2.73
N ALA A 145 -25.28 -11.88 -3.65
CA ALA A 145 -26.11 -13.05 -3.96
C ALA A 145 -25.29 -14.20 -4.55
N PHE A 146 -24.31 -13.92 -5.42
CA PHE A 146 -23.40 -14.91 -5.97
C PHE A 146 -22.51 -15.55 -4.91
N ASP A 147 -21.86 -14.74 -4.06
CA ASP A 147 -21.01 -15.24 -2.97
C ASP A 147 -21.82 -16.10 -2.00
N THR A 148 -23.05 -15.68 -1.67
CA THR A 148 -23.98 -16.47 -0.83
C THR A 148 -24.38 -17.77 -1.49
N PHE A 149 -24.68 -17.75 -2.79
CA PHE A 149 -25.02 -18.94 -3.57
C PHE A 149 -23.82 -19.89 -3.61
N ARG A 150 -22.62 -19.41 -3.92
CA ARG A 150 -21.41 -20.22 -4.03
C ARG A 150 -21.13 -21.03 -2.76
N ASP A 151 -21.41 -20.45 -1.59
CA ASP A 151 -21.15 -21.08 -0.30
C ASP A 151 -22.31 -22.01 0.15
N ALA A 152 -23.43 -22.05 -0.59
CA ALA A 152 -24.60 -22.84 -0.24
C ALA A 152 -24.42 -24.34 -0.58
N PRO A 153 -24.92 -25.27 0.26
CA PRO A 153 -24.83 -26.71 0.00
C PRO A 153 -25.55 -27.20 -1.27
N SER A 154 -26.48 -26.41 -1.80
CA SER A 154 -27.26 -26.73 -3.01
C SER A 154 -26.51 -26.42 -4.32
N THR A 155 -25.37 -25.76 -4.22
CA THR A 155 -24.60 -25.28 -5.37
C THR A 155 -23.78 -26.41 -6.00
N PRO A 156 -23.62 -26.44 -7.34
CA PRO A 156 -22.83 -27.48 -8.01
C PRO A 156 -21.43 -27.65 -7.39
N ASP A 157 -20.99 -28.90 -7.22
CA ASP A 157 -19.72 -29.26 -6.59
C ASP A 157 -18.51 -28.51 -7.16
N SER A 158 -18.54 -28.23 -8.45
CA SER A 158 -17.45 -27.58 -9.16
C SER A 158 -17.31 -26.09 -8.78
N LEU A 159 -18.40 -25.42 -8.37
CA LEU A 159 -18.42 -24.07 -7.81
C LEU A 159 -18.12 -24.09 -6.30
N THR A 160 -18.71 -25.01 -5.54
CA THR A 160 -18.52 -25.09 -4.08
C THR A 160 -17.11 -25.55 -3.67
N SER A 161 -16.45 -26.37 -4.50
CA SER A 161 -15.06 -26.80 -4.26
C SER A 161 -14.00 -25.84 -4.76
N ASN A 162 -14.40 -24.68 -5.30
CA ASN A 162 -13.51 -23.68 -5.90
C ASN A 162 -12.67 -24.18 -7.10
N LYS A 163 -12.97 -25.37 -7.64
CA LYS A 163 -12.21 -26.00 -8.72
C LYS A 163 -12.29 -25.23 -10.04
N HIS A 164 -13.41 -24.58 -10.33
CA HIS A 164 -13.50 -23.73 -11.54
C HIS A 164 -12.50 -22.59 -11.51
N VAL A 165 -12.42 -21.89 -10.37
CA VAL A 165 -11.48 -20.78 -10.20
C VAL A 165 -10.05 -21.28 -10.28
N GLN A 166 -9.74 -22.39 -9.61
CA GLN A 166 -8.42 -23.01 -9.68
C GLN A 166 -8.01 -23.35 -11.11
N ARG A 167 -8.92 -23.97 -11.88
CA ARG A 167 -8.69 -24.26 -13.30
C ARG A 167 -8.50 -22.98 -14.12
N ALA A 168 -9.32 -21.95 -13.92
CA ALA A 168 -9.20 -20.69 -14.65
C ALA A 168 -7.85 -19.99 -14.36
N VAL A 169 -7.40 -20.01 -13.10
CA VAL A 169 -6.06 -19.51 -12.71
C VAL A 169 -4.96 -20.31 -13.40
N ALA A 170 -5.02 -21.64 -13.38
CA ALA A 170 -4.06 -22.50 -14.06
C ALA A 170 -4.04 -22.27 -15.58
N ASP A 171 -5.20 -22.13 -16.20
CA ASP A 171 -5.35 -21.83 -17.63
C ASP A 171 -4.78 -20.44 -17.97
N CYS A 172 -4.95 -19.44 -17.09
CA CYS A 172 -4.31 -18.12 -17.26
C CYS A 172 -2.78 -18.19 -17.17
N ILE A 173 -2.23 -19.00 -16.24
CA ILE A 173 -0.77 -19.21 -16.12
C ILE A 173 -0.22 -19.91 -17.37
N ALA A 174 -0.91 -20.95 -17.85
CA ALA A 174 -0.53 -21.68 -19.06
C ALA A 174 -0.60 -20.80 -20.31
N ALA A 175 -1.72 -20.09 -20.50
CA ALA A 175 -1.90 -19.18 -21.62
C ALA A 175 -0.94 -17.98 -21.54
N GLY A 176 -0.59 -17.52 -20.33
CA GLY A 176 0.30 -16.38 -20.09
C GLY A 176 1.66 -16.50 -20.77
N ASN A 177 2.20 -17.72 -20.84
CA ASN A 177 3.48 -18.03 -21.46
C ASN A 177 3.39 -18.24 -22.99
N THR A 178 2.19 -18.22 -23.57
CA THR A 178 1.98 -18.41 -25.01
C THR A 178 2.22 -17.10 -25.75
N ARG A 179 2.95 -17.17 -26.87
CA ARG A 179 3.13 -16.05 -27.79
C ARG A 179 2.14 -16.16 -28.93
N TYR A 180 1.34 -15.12 -29.13
CA TYR A 180 0.30 -15.05 -30.16
C TYR A 180 0.76 -14.18 -31.33
N TYR A 181 0.60 -14.67 -32.56
CA TYR A 181 0.82 -13.88 -33.77
C TYR A 181 -0.47 -13.14 -34.12
N VAL A 182 -0.53 -11.83 -33.87
CA VAL A 182 -1.78 -11.06 -33.95
C VAL A 182 -2.38 -11.11 -35.37
N GLY A 183 -1.53 -11.14 -36.40
CA GLY A 183 -1.94 -11.27 -37.80
C GLY A 183 -2.72 -12.54 -38.15
N GLU A 184 -2.62 -13.60 -37.33
CA GLU A 184 -3.41 -14.84 -37.51
C GLU A 184 -4.88 -14.66 -37.09
N PHE A 185 -5.17 -13.67 -36.25
CA PHE A 185 -6.51 -13.37 -35.74
C PHE A 185 -7.09 -12.10 -36.35
N ASN A 186 -6.22 -11.13 -36.66
CA ASN A 186 -6.59 -9.86 -37.25
C ASN A 186 -5.65 -9.55 -38.41
N PRO A 187 -6.07 -9.79 -39.67
CA PRO A 187 -5.25 -9.58 -40.86
C PRO A 187 -4.77 -8.13 -41.06
N THR A 188 -5.37 -7.15 -40.36
CA THR A 188 -4.93 -5.75 -40.40
C THR A 188 -3.66 -5.50 -39.55
N ARG A 189 -3.29 -6.44 -38.67
CA ARG A 189 -2.15 -6.33 -37.74
C ARG A 189 -1.03 -7.34 -38.05
N LEU A 190 -0.55 -7.35 -39.29
CA LEU A 190 0.56 -8.21 -39.72
C LEU A 190 1.87 -7.85 -39.01
N GLY A 191 2.66 -8.87 -38.64
CA GLY A 191 4.00 -8.70 -38.06
C GLY A 191 4.05 -8.42 -36.55
N TYR A 192 2.91 -8.31 -35.87
CA TYR A 192 2.85 -8.11 -34.42
C TYR A 192 2.69 -9.42 -33.67
N THR A 193 3.34 -9.50 -32.51
CA THR A 193 3.14 -10.59 -31.54
C THR A 193 2.81 -10.02 -30.17
N ILE A 194 2.01 -10.74 -29.39
CA ILE A 194 1.73 -10.43 -28.00
C ILE A 194 1.83 -11.69 -27.15
N ASP A 195 2.43 -11.58 -25.96
CA ASP A 195 2.46 -12.69 -25.00
C ASP A 195 1.15 -12.72 -24.21
N GLY A 196 0.70 -13.90 -23.81
CA GLY A 196 -0.56 -14.09 -23.09
C GLY A 196 -0.66 -13.29 -21.79
N TYR A 197 0.43 -13.11 -21.04
CA TYR A 197 0.43 -12.24 -19.84
C TYR A 197 0.22 -10.77 -20.19
N SER A 198 0.79 -10.29 -21.30
CA SER A 198 0.54 -8.92 -21.77
C SER A 198 -0.91 -8.77 -22.25
N LEU A 199 -1.48 -9.78 -22.91
CA LEU A 199 -2.88 -9.78 -23.31
C LEU A 199 -3.82 -9.79 -22.09
N PHE A 200 -3.55 -10.66 -21.11
CA PHE A 200 -4.27 -10.73 -19.83
C PHE A 200 -4.31 -9.36 -19.15
N THR A 201 -3.13 -8.75 -18.95
CA THR A 201 -2.98 -7.51 -18.19
C THR A 201 -3.56 -6.30 -18.91
N GLN A 202 -3.48 -6.24 -20.25
CA GLN A 202 -4.13 -5.17 -21.01
C GLN A 202 -5.67 -5.28 -20.99
N LEU A 203 -6.22 -6.50 -21.10
CA LEU A 203 -7.68 -6.70 -21.05
C LEU A 203 -8.24 -6.40 -19.65
N THR A 204 -7.65 -7.00 -18.62
CA THR A 204 -8.08 -6.83 -17.23
C THR A 204 -7.78 -5.43 -16.71
N GLY A 205 -6.68 -4.80 -17.14
CA GLY A 205 -6.34 -3.42 -16.80
C GLY A 205 -7.27 -2.39 -17.43
N ALA A 206 -7.68 -2.61 -18.69
CA ALA A 206 -8.71 -1.80 -19.33
C ALA A 206 -10.06 -1.93 -18.61
N ALA A 207 -10.43 -3.16 -18.20
CA ALA A 207 -11.61 -3.41 -17.39
C ALA A 207 -11.59 -2.68 -16.06
N ALA A 208 -10.48 -2.75 -15.33
CA ALA A 208 -10.31 -2.07 -14.04
C ALA A 208 -10.37 -0.53 -14.18
N THR A 209 -9.84 0.03 -15.27
CA THR A 209 -9.82 1.48 -15.50
C THR A 209 -11.24 2.07 -15.61
N VAL A 210 -12.17 1.35 -16.23
CA VAL A 210 -13.57 1.81 -16.37
C VAL A 210 -14.49 1.26 -15.27
N ASN A 211 -14.00 0.33 -14.46
CA ASN A 211 -14.74 -0.26 -13.35
C ASN A 211 -13.87 -0.31 -12.07
N PRO A 212 -13.86 0.76 -11.26
CA PRO A 212 -13.13 0.82 -9.98
C PRO A 212 -13.65 -0.15 -8.91
N GLY A 213 -14.82 -0.79 -9.11
CA GLY A 213 -15.35 -1.82 -8.22
C GLY A 213 -14.88 -3.23 -8.57
N LEU A 214 -14.07 -3.39 -9.62
CA LEU A 214 -13.52 -4.68 -10.05
C LEU A 214 -12.22 -4.97 -9.30
N VAL A 215 -12.12 -6.14 -8.65
CA VAL A 215 -10.93 -6.55 -7.89
C VAL A 215 -10.61 -8.03 -8.07
N PHE A 216 -9.34 -8.40 -7.92
CA PHE A 216 -8.91 -9.81 -7.96
C PHE A 216 -9.38 -10.62 -6.75
N GLY A 217 -9.50 -11.93 -6.93
CA GLY A 217 -9.79 -12.88 -5.86
C GLY A 217 -8.52 -13.28 -5.08
N PRO A 218 -8.66 -13.89 -3.89
CA PRO A 218 -7.52 -14.45 -3.16
C PRO A 218 -6.73 -15.48 -3.99
N GLU A 219 -7.39 -16.22 -4.90
CA GLU A 219 -6.81 -17.30 -5.69
C GLU A 219 -5.73 -16.82 -6.69
N VAL A 220 -5.73 -15.53 -7.04
CA VAL A 220 -4.68 -14.93 -7.88
C VAL A 220 -3.34 -14.88 -7.15
N TYR A 221 -3.35 -14.79 -5.82
CA TYR A 221 -2.15 -14.67 -4.97
C TYR A 221 -1.71 -16.01 -4.37
N LEU A 222 -2.59 -17.01 -4.33
CA LEU A 222 -2.33 -18.32 -3.72
C LEU A 222 -1.73 -19.30 -4.73
N ALA A 223 -0.67 -20.00 -4.31
CA ALA A 223 -0.12 -21.13 -5.04
C ALA A 223 -1.08 -22.34 -5.01
N GLN A 224 -1.05 -23.16 -6.06
CA GLN A 224 -1.89 -24.37 -6.19
C GLN A 224 -1.02 -25.58 -6.49
N ASP A 225 -1.10 -26.64 -5.70
CA ASP A 225 -0.43 -27.93 -5.96
C ASP A 225 1.03 -27.80 -6.45
N ASP A 226 1.86 -27.06 -5.71
CA ASP A 226 3.27 -26.75 -6.00
C ASP A 226 3.53 -25.84 -7.23
N VAL A 227 2.47 -25.35 -7.89
CA VAL A 227 2.54 -24.33 -8.94
C VAL A 227 2.45 -22.93 -8.32
N SER A 228 3.34 -22.03 -8.75
CA SER A 228 3.31 -20.61 -8.34
C SER A 228 1.95 -19.96 -8.60
N SER A 229 1.59 -18.97 -7.78
CA SER A 229 0.36 -18.20 -8.01
C SER A 229 0.40 -17.43 -9.33
N LEU A 230 -0.76 -16.97 -9.81
CA LEU A 230 -0.83 -16.14 -11.02
C LEU A 230 -0.03 -14.84 -10.84
N ALA A 231 -0.13 -14.20 -9.67
CA ALA A 231 0.64 -13.01 -9.34
C ALA A 231 2.16 -13.27 -9.38
N THR A 232 2.64 -14.32 -8.69
CA THR A 232 4.08 -14.67 -8.70
C THR A 232 4.57 -14.99 -10.11
N SER A 233 3.76 -15.70 -10.91
CA SER A 233 4.11 -16.06 -12.29
C SER A 233 4.15 -14.83 -13.20
N LEU A 234 3.24 -13.87 -13.01
CA LEU A 234 3.24 -12.60 -13.75
C LEU A 234 4.49 -11.77 -13.44
N VAL A 235 4.88 -11.65 -12.16
CA VAL A 235 6.11 -10.93 -11.76
C VAL A 235 7.35 -11.61 -12.32
N ALA A 236 7.42 -12.95 -12.30
CA ALA A 236 8.53 -13.70 -12.88
C ALA A 236 8.64 -13.52 -14.41
N TRP A 237 7.50 -13.47 -15.10
CA TRP A 237 7.47 -13.19 -16.53
C TRP A 237 7.89 -11.74 -16.84
N ASP A 238 7.42 -10.76 -16.06
CA ASP A 238 7.81 -9.34 -16.18
C ASP A 238 9.33 -9.19 -16.05
N TYR A 239 9.91 -9.73 -14.97
CA TYR A 239 11.37 -9.76 -14.76
C TYR A 239 12.12 -10.36 -15.97
N LYS A 240 11.69 -11.54 -16.41
CA LYS A 240 12.33 -12.24 -17.53
C LYS A 240 12.30 -11.42 -18.82
N LYS A 241 11.22 -10.67 -19.08
CA LYS A 241 11.09 -9.83 -20.27
C LYS A 241 11.94 -8.55 -20.18
N SER A 242 12.28 -8.09 -18.98
CA SER A 242 13.14 -6.92 -18.76
C SER A 242 14.60 -7.18 -19.15
N TYR A 243 15.06 -8.42 -19.04
CA TYR A 243 16.48 -8.76 -19.15
C TYR A 243 16.90 -9.51 -20.43
N HIS A 244 15.98 -9.89 -21.33
CA HIS A 244 16.37 -10.75 -22.46
C HIS A 244 17.08 -10.02 -23.63
N PRO A 245 18.23 -10.53 -24.10
CA PRO A 245 19.05 -9.92 -25.16
C PRO A 245 18.54 -10.13 -26.61
N GLU A 246 17.56 -11.01 -26.85
CA GLU A 246 17.06 -11.30 -28.21
C GLU A 246 15.91 -10.39 -28.67
N GLY A 247 15.49 -9.45 -27.83
CA GLY A 247 14.63 -8.35 -28.22
C GLY A 247 15.17 -7.11 -27.54
N PRO A 248 15.09 -5.93 -28.19
CA PRO A 248 15.32 -4.71 -27.44
C PRO A 248 14.34 -4.73 -26.27
N ARG A 249 14.72 -4.17 -25.10
CA ARG A 249 13.83 -4.07 -23.92
C ARG A 249 12.44 -3.49 -24.28
N ILE A 250 12.19 -3.01 -25.52
CA ILE A 250 11.12 -2.17 -26.15
C ILE A 250 9.69 -2.67 -25.83
N SER A 251 9.54 -3.93 -25.44
CA SER A 251 8.25 -4.60 -25.23
C SER A 251 7.37 -4.09 -24.09
N PHE A 252 7.88 -3.37 -23.07
CA PHE A 252 7.05 -2.97 -21.91
C PHE A 252 5.98 -1.93 -22.23
N LEU A 253 6.30 -0.93 -23.05
CA LEU A 253 5.41 0.21 -23.34
C LEU A 253 5.06 0.35 -24.83
N HIS A 254 5.68 -0.43 -25.71
CA HIS A 254 5.53 -0.26 -27.17
C HIS A 254 4.73 -1.38 -27.84
N ASN A 255 4.15 -2.31 -27.07
CA ASN A 255 3.19 -3.25 -27.65
C ASN A 255 1.95 -2.48 -28.09
N SER A 256 1.56 -2.65 -29.34
CA SER A 256 0.36 -2.02 -29.89
C SER A 256 -0.85 -2.43 -29.03
N PRO A 257 -1.49 -1.49 -28.33
CA PRO A 257 -2.49 -1.81 -27.32
C PRO A 257 -3.64 -2.60 -27.94
N VAL A 258 -4.22 -3.49 -27.14
CA VAL A 258 -5.39 -4.28 -27.55
C VAL A 258 -6.66 -3.44 -27.44
N THR A 259 -6.73 -2.54 -26.44
CA THR A 259 -7.88 -1.66 -26.15
C THR A 259 -7.53 -0.19 -26.37
N ALA A 260 -8.55 0.65 -26.59
CA ALA A 260 -8.37 2.09 -26.84
C ALA A 260 -8.82 3.00 -25.68
N HIS A 261 -9.51 2.45 -24.67
CA HIS A 261 -9.89 3.19 -23.45
C HIS A 261 -8.71 3.39 -22.49
N GLY A 262 -7.58 2.72 -22.77
CA GLY A 262 -6.38 2.76 -21.96
C GLY A 262 -5.13 2.56 -22.81
N ALA A 263 -4.79 3.54 -23.65
CA ALA A 263 -3.40 3.71 -24.11
C ALA A 263 -2.38 3.95 -22.96
N VAL A 264 -2.77 3.67 -21.70
CA VAL A 264 -2.13 4.08 -20.44
C VAL A 264 -1.84 2.89 -19.51
N VAL A 265 -2.48 1.70 -19.67
CA VAL A 265 -2.12 0.49 -18.88
C VAL A 265 -1.27 -0.45 -19.72
N LEU A 266 -0.01 -0.04 -19.89
CA LEU A 266 0.98 -0.78 -20.68
C LEU A 266 1.93 -1.55 -19.78
N ASP A 267 2.21 -1.03 -18.57
CA ASP A 267 2.91 -1.78 -17.53
C ASP A 267 2.02 -2.96 -17.06
N PRO A 268 2.43 -4.23 -17.31
CA PRO A 268 1.67 -5.40 -16.89
C PRO A 268 1.45 -5.48 -15.37
N LEU A 269 2.38 -5.00 -14.56
CA LEU A 269 2.22 -5.05 -13.10
C LEU A 269 1.36 -3.90 -12.56
N HIS A 270 1.17 -2.81 -13.31
CA HIS A 270 0.20 -1.81 -12.90
C HIS A 270 -1.22 -2.38 -12.85
N THR A 271 -1.58 -3.30 -13.77
CA THR A 271 -2.84 -4.04 -13.69
C THR A 271 -2.96 -4.86 -12.40
N LEU A 272 -1.86 -5.49 -11.96
CA LEU A 272 -1.83 -6.18 -10.68
C LEU A 272 -2.13 -5.20 -9.54
N TYR A 273 -1.53 -4.01 -9.54
CA TYR A 273 -1.72 -3.01 -8.48
C TYR A 273 -3.17 -2.50 -8.42
N ILE A 274 -3.75 -2.05 -9.54
CA ILE A 274 -5.11 -1.49 -9.56
C ILE A 274 -6.18 -2.50 -9.14
N LEU A 275 -6.06 -3.76 -9.56
CA LEU A 275 -7.01 -4.83 -9.20
C LEU A 275 -6.75 -5.41 -7.80
N SER A 276 -5.65 -5.02 -7.14
CA SER A 276 -5.33 -5.39 -5.76
C SER A 276 -5.80 -4.36 -4.74
N ASN A 277 -6.27 -3.19 -5.17
CA ASN A 277 -6.77 -2.16 -4.26
C ASN A 277 -8.13 -2.54 -3.67
N THR A 278 -8.38 -2.09 -2.44
CA THR A 278 -9.68 -2.21 -1.78
C THR A 278 -10.67 -1.32 -2.53
N PRO A 279 -11.84 -1.83 -2.92
CA PRO A 279 -12.81 -1.05 -3.66
C PRO A 279 -13.43 0.03 -2.75
N PRO A 280 -13.72 1.24 -3.27
CA PRO A 280 -14.11 2.40 -2.46
C PRO A 280 -15.47 2.25 -1.77
N ALA A 281 -16.35 1.40 -2.31
CA ALA A 281 -17.69 1.14 -1.77
C ALA A 281 -17.82 -0.36 -1.47
N LEU A 282 -17.55 -0.77 -0.24
CA LEU A 282 -17.75 -2.15 0.21
C LEU A 282 -18.71 -2.18 1.40
N THR A 283 -19.92 -2.69 1.18
CA THR A 283 -20.94 -2.85 2.22
C THR A 283 -21.45 -4.28 2.26
N GLY A 284 -22.02 -4.70 3.40
CA GLY A 284 -22.48 -6.08 3.58
C GLY A 284 -21.40 -7.00 4.18
N ALA A 285 -21.82 -7.85 5.12
CA ALA A 285 -20.90 -8.66 5.91
C ALA A 285 -20.21 -9.77 5.11
N VAL A 286 -20.86 -10.30 4.06
CA VAL A 286 -20.29 -11.32 3.16
C VAL A 286 -19.15 -10.72 2.34
N LEU A 287 -19.38 -9.56 1.73
CA LEU A 287 -18.39 -8.88 0.91
C LEU A 287 -17.19 -8.39 1.75
N GLN A 288 -17.43 -7.87 2.96
CA GLN A 288 -16.36 -7.50 3.90
C GLN A 288 -15.51 -8.70 4.34
N ARG A 289 -16.12 -9.88 4.55
CA ARG A 289 -15.37 -11.11 4.83
C ARG A 289 -14.51 -11.51 3.63
N GLY A 290 -15.10 -11.50 2.43
CA GLY A 290 -14.39 -11.81 1.19
C GLY A 290 -13.20 -10.90 0.93
N GLU A 291 -13.31 -9.62 1.30
CA GLU A 291 -12.20 -8.67 1.23
C GLU A 291 -11.11 -8.97 2.26
N GLY A 292 -11.48 -9.35 3.49
CA GLY A 292 -10.52 -9.79 4.50
C GLY A 292 -9.70 -11.00 4.04
N GLU A 293 -10.33 -11.98 3.38
CA GLU A 293 -9.66 -13.15 2.79
C GLU A 293 -8.72 -12.76 1.64
N ARG A 294 -9.17 -11.85 0.76
CA ARG A 294 -8.37 -11.32 -0.35
C ARG A 294 -7.12 -10.60 0.16
N LEU A 295 -7.27 -9.67 1.10
CA LEU A 295 -6.15 -8.92 1.69
C LEU A 295 -5.17 -9.84 2.43
N LYS A 296 -5.67 -10.90 3.09
CA LYS A 296 -4.80 -11.92 3.71
C LYS A 296 -3.95 -12.66 2.67
N ALA A 297 -4.55 -13.06 1.55
CA ALA A 297 -3.84 -13.71 0.45
C ALA A 297 -2.83 -12.76 -0.22
N LEU A 298 -3.21 -11.49 -0.45
CA LEU A 298 -2.32 -10.45 -0.96
C LEU A 298 -1.11 -10.26 -0.05
N ARG A 299 -1.31 -10.13 1.27
CA ARG A 299 -0.21 -10.03 2.24
C ARG A 299 0.75 -11.22 2.17
N ALA A 300 0.21 -12.43 2.09
CA ALA A 300 1.02 -13.63 2.00
C ALA A 300 1.89 -13.63 0.72
N PHE A 301 1.35 -13.17 -0.40
CA PHE A 301 2.11 -12.97 -1.64
C PHE A 301 3.19 -11.89 -1.49
N LEU A 302 2.84 -10.71 -0.99
CA LEU A 302 3.77 -9.59 -0.82
C LEU A 302 4.92 -9.90 0.16
N ALA A 303 4.68 -10.74 1.15
CA ALA A 303 5.68 -11.20 2.11
C ALA A 303 6.58 -12.35 1.60
N THR A 304 6.39 -12.82 0.35
CA THR A 304 7.27 -13.84 -0.23
C THR A 304 8.59 -13.26 -0.73
N MET A 305 9.56 -14.14 -1.01
CA MET A 305 10.77 -13.78 -1.76
C MET A 305 10.52 -13.87 -3.26
N THR A 306 11.30 -13.16 -4.06
CA THR A 306 11.27 -13.28 -5.52
C THR A 306 11.58 -14.72 -5.96
N PRO A 307 10.88 -15.25 -6.98
CA PRO A 307 11.19 -16.58 -7.54
C PRO A 307 12.43 -16.56 -8.48
N PHE A 308 13.06 -15.41 -8.63
CA PHE A 308 14.26 -15.14 -9.42
C PHE A 308 15.25 -14.31 -8.59
N ARG A 309 16.50 -14.21 -9.05
CA ARG A 309 17.55 -13.36 -8.47
C ARG A 309 17.64 -12.10 -9.32
N PRO A 310 17.20 -10.93 -8.82
CA PRO A 310 17.38 -9.65 -9.52
C PRO A 310 18.86 -9.30 -9.60
N ASP A 311 19.23 -8.61 -10.67
CA ASP A 311 20.52 -7.92 -10.82
C ASP A 311 20.61 -6.79 -9.78
N LEU A 312 21.34 -7.03 -8.70
CA LEU A 312 21.47 -6.10 -7.56
C LEU A 312 22.69 -5.19 -7.69
N ASP A 313 23.68 -5.58 -8.49
CA ASP A 313 24.88 -4.77 -8.75
C ASP A 313 24.75 -3.90 -10.00
N HIS A 314 23.64 -4.05 -10.73
CA HIS A 314 23.24 -3.28 -11.91
C HIS A 314 24.28 -3.38 -13.04
N ASP A 315 24.96 -4.52 -13.14
CA ASP A 315 25.95 -4.78 -14.19
C ASP A 315 25.30 -5.20 -15.53
N GLY A 316 23.98 -5.42 -15.52
CA GLY A 316 23.20 -5.82 -16.67
C GLY A 316 23.32 -7.30 -17.02
N GLU A 317 23.97 -8.10 -16.19
CA GLU A 317 24.14 -9.55 -16.32
C GLU A 317 23.25 -10.32 -15.33
N LEU A 318 22.65 -11.40 -15.81
CA LEU A 318 21.89 -12.30 -14.94
C LEU A 318 22.85 -13.29 -14.26
N HIS A 319 23.10 -13.11 -12.97
CA HIS A 319 23.93 -14.03 -12.21
C HIS A 319 23.11 -15.22 -11.70
N GLU A 320 23.18 -16.37 -12.38
CA GLU A 320 22.59 -17.63 -11.86
C GLU A 320 23.22 -18.06 -10.52
N LYS A 321 24.41 -17.54 -10.19
CA LYS A 321 25.13 -17.77 -8.95
C LYS A 321 25.75 -16.47 -8.45
N GLY A 322 25.48 -16.11 -7.19
CA GLY A 322 26.13 -14.99 -6.51
C GLY A 322 25.14 -14.04 -5.87
N GLU A 323 24.03 -13.76 -6.54
CA GLU A 323 23.04 -12.79 -6.07
C GLU A 323 21.95 -13.43 -5.19
N PRO A 324 21.58 -12.83 -4.05
CA PRO A 324 20.47 -13.31 -3.24
C PRO A 324 19.11 -13.05 -3.90
N VAL A 325 18.13 -13.90 -3.60
CA VAL A 325 16.72 -13.51 -3.79
C VAL A 325 16.39 -12.40 -2.79
N ILE A 326 15.47 -11.50 -3.14
CA ILE A 326 15.04 -10.40 -2.27
C ILE A 326 13.53 -10.51 -1.99
N GLY A 327 13.02 -9.69 -1.07
CA GLY A 327 11.58 -9.64 -0.80
C GLY A 327 10.79 -9.19 -2.04
N MET A 328 9.61 -9.76 -2.25
CA MET A 328 8.73 -9.44 -3.38
C MET A 328 8.42 -7.94 -3.42
N VAL A 329 8.03 -7.35 -2.29
CA VAL A 329 7.76 -5.90 -2.20
C VAL A 329 9.00 -5.07 -2.49
N ARG A 330 10.17 -5.49 -2.03
CA ARG A 330 11.44 -4.79 -2.28
C ARG A 330 11.73 -4.72 -3.78
N TYR A 331 11.58 -5.84 -4.49
CA TYR A 331 11.69 -5.90 -5.95
C TYR A 331 10.66 -5.00 -6.65
N LEU A 332 9.37 -5.13 -6.30
CA LEU A 332 8.30 -4.36 -6.92
C LEU A 332 8.42 -2.85 -6.70
N THR A 333 9.06 -2.44 -5.59
CA THR A 333 9.25 -1.03 -5.26
C THR A 333 10.38 -0.44 -6.11
N GLY A 334 11.61 -0.96 -6.02
CA GLY A 334 12.79 -0.26 -6.56
C GLY A 334 13.52 -0.90 -7.73
N HIS A 335 13.26 -2.17 -8.08
CA HIS A 335 14.12 -2.95 -8.99
C HIS A 335 13.52 -3.11 -10.40
N ARG A 336 12.49 -2.33 -10.73
CA ARG A 336 11.75 -2.38 -12.01
C ARG A 336 12.03 -1.15 -12.89
N THR A 337 13.29 -0.75 -12.97
CA THR A 337 13.74 0.50 -13.61
C THR A 337 14.37 0.23 -14.98
N ASP A 338 14.22 1.18 -15.90
CA ASP A 338 14.93 1.21 -17.18
C ASP A 338 15.08 2.66 -17.67
N ALA A 339 16.21 3.26 -17.31
CA ALA A 339 16.59 4.62 -17.67
C ALA A 339 16.55 4.87 -19.19
N SER A 340 16.88 3.86 -20.03
CA SER A 340 16.91 4.01 -21.49
C SER A 340 15.56 4.33 -22.11
N ARG A 341 14.47 4.19 -21.34
CA ARG A 341 13.08 4.37 -21.75
C ARG A 341 12.30 5.36 -20.93
N ASN A 342 12.95 6.01 -19.96
CA ASN A 342 12.26 6.86 -19.01
C ASN A 342 11.18 6.08 -18.23
N PHE A 343 11.47 4.83 -17.82
CA PHE A 343 10.61 4.01 -16.98
C PHE A 343 11.29 3.77 -15.63
N PHE A 344 10.63 4.15 -14.54
CA PHE A 344 11.20 4.13 -13.19
C PHE A 344 10.32 3.30 -12.23
N GLY A 345 9.83 2.15 -12.70
CA GLY A 345 9.01 1.23 -11.89
C GLY A 345 7.50 1.38 -12.02
N PHE A 346 7.00 2.62 -12.18
CA PHE A 346 5.55 2.88 -12.16
C PHE A 346 5.11 3.83 -13.27
N GLN A 347 4.11 3.40 -14.05
CA GLN A 347 3.54 4.25 -15.11
C GLN A 347 2.67 5.40 -14.58
N ASP A 348 2.15 5.28 -13.36
CA ASP A 348 1.28 6.24 -12.68
C ASP A 348 1.99 6.92 -11.51
N SER A 349 3.32 6.99 -11.55
CA SER A 349 4.16 7.55 -10.49
C SER A 349 3.98 6.88 -9.12
N GLY A 350 3.43 5.67 -9.09
CA GLY A 350 3.28 4.83 -7.90
C GLY A 350 1.96 5.00 -7.13
N GLU A 351 0.94 5.60 -7.73
CA GLU A 351 -0.38 5.77 -7.09
C GLU A 351 -1.03 4.44 -6.73
N ALA A 352 -1.21 3.56 -7.71
CA ALA A 352 -1.88 2.27 -7.54
C ALA A 352 -1.08 1.34 -6.63
N PHE A 353 0.25 1.33 -6.77
CA PHE A 353 1.12 0.51 -5.93
C PHE A 353 1.11 0.98 -4.48
N GLY A 354 1.24 2.28 -4.22
CA GLY A 354 1.20 2.81 -2.86
C GLY A 354 -0.14 2.58 -2.18
N ALA A 355 -1.25 2.72 -2.90
CA ALA A 355 -2.58 2.37 -2.41
C ALA A 355 -2.69 0.89 -2.01
N MET A 356 -2.17 -0.02 -2.85
CA MET A 356 -2.17 -1.45 -2.58
C MET A 356 -1.35 -1.79 -1.32
N ILE A 357 -0.17 -1.18 -1.16
CA ILE A 357 0.66 -1.38 0.04
C ILE A 357 -0.05 -0.82 1.28
N PHE A 358 -0.67 0.35 1.19
CA PHE A 358 -1.45 0.93 2.29
C PHE A 358 -2.58 -0.01 2.73
N ASP A 359 -3.37 -0.53 1.80
CA ASP A 359 -4.45 -1.48 2.09
C ASP A 359 -3.93 -2.80 2.68
N ALA A 360 -2.82 -3.32 2.14
CA ALA A 360 -2.20 -4.54 2.63
C ALA A 360 -1.61 -4.38 4.03
N THR A 361 -1.26 -3.16 4.44
CA THR A 361 -0.58 -2.85 5.72
C THR A 361 -1.44 -2.14 6.74
N ARG A 362 -2.70 -1.84 6.41
CA ARG A 362 -3.66 -1.29 7.37
C ARG A 362 -4.03 -2.36 8.39
N ARG A 363 -3.64 -2.14 9.66
CA ARG A 363 -3.97 -3.06 10.76
C ARG A 363 -5.48 -3.13 10.93
N ASN A 364 -5.97 -4.35 11.08
CA ASN A 364 -7.36 -4.58 11.46
C ASN A 364 -7.36 -5.14 12.88
N ASP A 365 -7.76 -4.32 13.84
CA ASP A 365 -7.79 -4.65 15.28
C ASP A 365 -8.68 -5.87 15.59
N SER A 366 -9.51 -6.33 14.64
CA SER A 366 -10.34 -7.52 14.80
C SER A 366 -9.64 -8.84 14.44
N LEU A 367 -8.41 -8.81 13.93
CA LEU A 367 -7.68 -10.00 13.46
C LEU A 367 -6.47 -10.27 14.37
N GLU A 368 -6.69 -11.04 15.44
CA GLU A 368 -5.66 -11.51 16.38
C GLU A 368 -4.63 -12.50 15.77
N ASP A 369 -4.49 -12.57 14.45
CA ASP A 369 -3.54 -13.49 13.81
C ASP A 369 -2.13 -12.91 13.80
N LYS A 370 -1.29 -13.34 14.77
CA LYS A 370 0.13 -12.97 14.86
C LYS A 370 0.92 -13.18 13.55
N LYS A 371 0.46 -14.04 12.64
CA LYS A 371 1.09 -14.18 11.31
C LYS A 371 0.84 -12.96 10.43
N ASP A 372 -0.37 -12.39 10.48
CA ASP A 372 -0.70 -11.19 9.73
C ASP A 372 0.10 -9.98 10.27
N ASP A 373 0.27 -9.89 11.59
CA ASP A 373 1.14 -8.87 12.21
C ASP A 373 2.56 -8.90 11.66
N ARG A 374 3.15 -10.10 11.55
CA ARG A 374 4.47 -10.28 10.96
C ARG A 374 4.50 -9.88 9.49
N HIS A 375 3.47 -10.23 8.71
CA HIS A 375 3.41 -9.83 7.30
C HIS A 375 3.31 -8.31 7.14
N TYR A 376 2.56 -7.60 7.97
CA TYR A 376 2.52 -6.13 7.90
C TYR A 376 3.91 -5.52 8.06
N ALA A 377 4.63 -5.94 9.11
CA ALA A 377 5.98 -5.48 9.39
C ALA A 377 6.97 -5.85 8.28
N GLU A 378 6.87 -7.07 7.73
CA GLU A 378 7.71 -7.54 6.63
C GLU A 378 7.49 -6.67 5.38
N ILE A 379 6.24 -6.47 4.97
CA ILE A 379 5.87 -5.68 3.78
C ILE A 379 6.43 -4.27 3.90
N ILE A 380 6.27 -3.61 5.05
CA ILE A 380 6.74 -2.23 5.25
C ILE A 380 8.25 -2.17 5.24
N THR A 381 8.91 -3.13 5.89
CA THR A 381 10.37 -3.16 5.92
C THR A 381 10.94 -3.33 4.51
N GLN A 382 10.37 -4.25 3.72
CA GLN A 382 10.76 -4.48 2.33
C GLN A 382 10.39 -3.29 1.43
N PHE A 383 9.28 -2.59 1.69
CA PHE A 383 8.89 -1.36 0.99
C PHE A 383 9.91 -0.24 1.19
N LEU A 384 10.32 0.03 2.44
CA LEU A 384 11.33 1.05 2.74
C LEU A 384 12.68 0.71 2.10
N ALA A 385 13.09 -0.55 2.18
CA ALA A 385 14.33 -1.01 1.55
C ALA A 385 14.26 -0.91 0.03
N GLY A 386 13.14 -1.29 -0.58
CA GLY A 386 12.95 -1.20 -2.03
C GLY A 386 12.92 0.24 -2.52
N TYR A 387 12.30 1.16 -1.78
CA TYR A 387 12.36 2.58 -2.11
C TYR A 387 13.80 3.10 -2.05
N GLN A 388 14.54 2.77 -0.98
CA GLN A 388 15.94 3.16 -0.86
C GLN A 388 16.80 2.55 -1.98
N ASP A 389 16.54 1.30 -2.38
CA ASP A 389 17.26 0.69 -3.51
C ASP A 389 17.00 1.43 -4.82
N GLY A 390 15.76 1.84 -5.07
CA GLY A 390 15.42 2.66 -6.24
C GLY A 390 16.09 4.04 -6.23
N LEU A 391 16.42 4.60 -5.07
CA LEU A 391 17.26 5.82 -4.97
C LEU A 391 18.76 5.52 -5.10
N ASP A 392 19.19 4.30 -4.79
CA ASP A 392 20.61 3.95 -4.81
C ASP A 392 21.11 3.56 -6.22
N GLU A 393 20.19 3.22 -7.13
CA GLU A 393 20.49 2.89 -8.52
C GLU A 393 20.88 4.14 -9.34
N ASP A 394 21.90 4.02 -10.18
CA ASP A 394 22.28 5.07 -11.14
C ASP A 394 21.47 4.93 -12.43
N HIS A 395 20.56 5.88 -12.66
CA HIS A 395 19.73 5.91 -13.86
C HIS A 395 20.28 6.87 -14.93
N SER A 396 21.56 7.22 -14.87
CA SER A 396 22.19 8.05 -15.90
C SER A 396 22.18 7.32 -17.25
N PHE A 397 21.74 8.00 -18.31
CA PHE A 397 21.68 7.43 -19.65
C PHE A 397 22.03 8.47 -20.73
N LEU A 398 22.90 8.11 -21.69
CA LEU A 398 23.31 8.97 -22.81
C LEU A 398 23.64 10.44 -22.45
N GLY A 399 24.24 10.66 -21.27
CA GLY A 399 24.61 12.00 -20.79
C GLY A 399 23.49 12.78 -20.10
N PHE A 400 22.30 12.19 -19.95
CA PHE A 400 21.31 12.61 -18.95
C PHE A 400 21.79 12.10 -17.59
N GLY A 401 21.91 13.00 -16.62
CA GLY A 401 22.30 12.64 -15.27
C GLY A 401 21.13 12.08 -14.47
N ASP A 402 21.46 11.43 -13.37
CA ASP A 402 20.53 10.80 -12.41
C ASP A 402 19.72 11.78 -11.55
N ARG A 403 19.65 13.06 -11.95
CA ARG A 403 18.97 14.12 -11.19
C ARG A 403 18.14 15.05 -12.05
N VAL A 404 16.99 15.45 -11.50
CA VAL A 404 16.12 16.50 -12.05
C VAL A 404 15.89 17.54 -10.96
N ASP A 405 16.35 18.77 -11.18
CA ASP A 405 16.29 19.87 -10.20
C ASP A 405 16.89 19.51 -8.82
N GLY A 406 17.91 18.63 -8.84
CA GLY A 406 18.60 18.10 -7.67
C GLY A 406 17.80 17.07 -6.85
N GLN A 407 16.66 16.63 -7.37
CA GLN A 407 15.97 15.43 -6.92
C GLN A 407 16.60 14.22 -7.59
N ASP A 408 16.63 13.11 -6.87
CA ASP A 408 16.86 11.79 -7.47
C ASP A 408 15.80 11.51 -8.53
N ILE A 409 16.20 10.98 -9.69
CA ILE A 409 15.29 10.77 -10.81
C ILE A 409 14.24 9.69 -10.54
N TYR A 410 14.58 8.64 -9.79
CA TYR A 410 13.60 7.63 -9.37
C TYR A 410 12.53 8.28 -8.49
N GLY A 411 12.94 9.05 -7.48
CA GLY A 411 12.00 9.80 -6.64
C GLY A 411 11.16 10.79 -7.45
N TYR A 412 11.78 11.53 -8.38
CA TYR A 412 11.13 12.56 -9.18
C TYR A 412 9.98 11.99 -10.02
N HIS A 413 10.20 10.84 -10.63
CA HIS A 413 9.17 10.16 -11.44
C HIS A 413 8.12 9.44 -10.60
N ASN A 414 8.43 9.12 -9.34
CA ASN A 414 7.56 8.41 -8.40
C ASN A 414 7.03 9.30 -7.26
N PHE A 415 6.74 10.57 -7.58
CA PHE A 415 6.31 11.56 -6.58
C PHE A 415 5.02 11.18 -5.84
N ARG A 416 4.14 10.36 -6.43
CA ARG A 416 2.94 9.88 -5.73
C ARG A 416 3.28 8.80 -4.72
N LEU A 417 4.25 7.95 -5.04
CA LEU A 417 4.77 6.97 -4.09
C LEU A 417 5.41 7.65 -2.89
N ARG A 418 6.12 8.77 -3.07
CA ARG A 418 6.62 9.61 -1.95
C ARG A 418 5.52 9.93 -0.97
N SER A 419 4.39 10.48 -1.46
CA SER A 419 3.28 10.87 -0.58
C SER A 419 2.63 9.67 0.11
N TRP A 420 2.69 8.47 -0.48
CA TRP A 420 2.21 7.23 0.15
C TRP A 420 3.08 6.76 1.32
N VAL A 421 4.36 7.14 1.38
CA VAL A 421 5.26 6.74 2.48
C VAL A 421 4.70 7.19 3.83
N GLY A 422 4.08 8.37 3.92
CA GLY A 422 3.48 8.88 5.16
C GLY A 422 2.42 7.95 5.73
N PRO A 423 1.30 7.72 5.02
CA PRO A 423 0.22 6.84 5.49
C PRO A 423 0.65 5.40 5.75
N ILE A 424 1.58 4.86 4.94
CA ILE A 424 2.09 3.48 5.10
C ILE A 424 2.94 3.36 6.37
N LEU A 425 3.83 4.32 6.63
CA LEU A 425 4.84 4.21 7.68
C LEU A 425 4.38 4.75 9.04
N ALA A 426 3.46 5.71 9.09
CA ALA A 426 3.03 6.37 10.33
C ALA A 426 2.59 5.39 11.44
N PRO A 427 1.81 4.32 11.18
CA PRO A 427 1.40 3.37 12.22
C PRO A 427 2.55 2.48 12.75
N TYR A 428 3.74 2.54 12.16
CA TYR A 428 4.86 1.62 12.42
C TYR A 428 6.10 2.32 12.98
N LEU A 429 6.01 3.62 13.29
CA LEU A 429 7.15 4.42 13.75
C LEU A 429 7.78 3.91 15.04
N SER A 430 7.00 3.40 16.00
CA SER A 430 7.56 2.84 17.24
C SER A 430 8.53 1.69 16.94
N GLY A 431 8.17 0.76 16.05
CA GLY A 431 9.06 -0.31 15.59
C GLY A 431 10.31 0.22 14.86
N LEU A 432 10.14 1.23 14.01
CA LEU A 432 11.25 1.87 13.31
C LEU A 432 12.24 2.53 14.28
N THR A 433 11.78 3.22 15.33
CA THR A 433 12.69 3.84 16.32
C THR A 433 13.54 2.79 17.04
N THR A 434 12.93 1.68 17.44
CA THR A 434 13.63 0.55 18.07
C THR A 434 14.68 -0.02 17.13
N SER A 435 14.32 -0.23 15.86
CA SER A 435 15.24 -0.79 14.87
C SER A 435 16.39 0.15 14.48
N LEU A 436 16.17 1.46 14.46
CA LEU A 436 17.26 2.44 14.26
C LEU A 436 18.26 2.43 15.42
N ARG A 437 17.78 2.17 16.65
CA ARG A 437 18.61 2.10 17.85
C ARG A 437 19.35 0.77 17.98
N GLU A 438 18.66 -0.32 17.68
CA GLU A 438 19.10 -1.71 17.81
C GLU A 438 18.83 -2.45 16.50
N PRO A 439 19.66 -2.23 15.46
CA PRO A 439 19.47 -2.89 14.18
C PRO A 439 19.65 -4.40 14.33
N GLY A 440 18.84 -5.14 13.58
CA GLY A 440 18.92 -6.60 13.51
C GLY A 440 20.08 -7.08 12.63
N ASP A 441 20.24 -8.40 12.59
CA ASP A 441 21.21 -9.07 11.71
C ASP A 441 20.75 -9.12 10.24
N SER A 442 19.44 -8.97 10.01
CA SER A 442 18.82 -9.08 8.69
C SER A 442 17.61 -8.16 8.56
N LEU A 443 17.41 -7.62 7.36
CA LEU A 443 16.20 -6.91 6.98
C LEU A 443 14.97 -7.83 7.06
N GLY A 444 13.90 -7.39 7.74
CA GLY A 444 12.60 -8.07 7.80
C GLY A 444 11.79 -7.69 9.03
N ALA A 445 10.69 -8.38 9.29
CA ALA A 445 9.87 -8.15 10.48
C ALA A 445 10.63 -8.47 11.79
N GLN A 446 10.62 -7.54 12.74
CA GLN A 446 11.15 -7.73 14.09
C GLN A 446 10.02 -7.87 15.11
N VAL A 447 10.14 -8.79 16.05
CA VAL A 447 9.22 -8.89 17.20
C VAL A 447 9.96 -8.38 18.43
N GLY A 448 9.56 -7.22 18.93
CA GLY A 448 10.11 -6.66 20.16
C GLY A 448 9.82 -7.56 21.36
N ARG A 449 10.73 -7.58 22.35
CA ARG A 449 10.59 -8.41 23.56
C ARG A 449 9.39 -8.02 24.43
N GLU A 450 8.93 -6.78 24.29
CA GLU A 450 7.87 -6.14 25.07
C GLU A 450 6.69 -5.64 24.21
N SER A 451 6.74 -5.84 22.88
CA SER A 451 5.69 -5.40 21.96
C SER A 451 4.71 -6.54 21.67
N GLU A 452 3.41 -6.26 21.72
CA GLU A 452 2.37 -7.21 21.29
C GLU A 452 2.37 -7.42 19.76
N HIS A 453 2.88 -6.45 19.00
CA HIS A 453 2.89 -6.45 17.54
C HIS A 453 4.31 -6.53 16.95
N ALA A 454 4.44 -7.12 15.75
CA ALA A 454 5.66 -7.03 14.97
C ALA A 454 5.90 -5.59 14.46
N GLY A 455 7.16 -5.19 14.37
CA GLY A 455 7.62 -3.89 13.91
C GLY A 455 8.66 -3.99 12.81
N VAL A 456 9.00 -2.83 12.23
CA VAL A 456 10.03 -2.71 11.19
C VAL A 456 11.37 -3.19 11.72
N GLY A 457 12.06 -4.06 10.97
CA GLY A 457 13.39 -4.57 11.33
C GLY A 457 14.42 -4.28 10.23
N LEU A 458 15.16 -3.22 10.43
CA LEU A 458 16.32 -2.83 9.63
C LEU A 458 17.56 -3.61 10.08
N ASP A 459 18.38 -4.01 9.11
CA ASP A 459 19.77 -4.35 9.41
C ASP A 459 20.65 -3.11 9.56
N TYR A 460 21.87 -3.31 10.04
CA TYR A 460 22.82 -2.22 10.28
C TYR A 460 23.14 -1.41 9.02
N GLY A 461 23.19 -2.05 7.85
CA GLY A 461 23.49 -1.41 6.58
C GLY A 461 22.37 -0.47 6.15
N TYR A 462 21.12 -0.95 6.15
CA TYR A 462 19.95 -0.14 5.84
C TYR A 462 19.71 0.97 6.85
N GLY A 463 19.87 0.70 8.14
CA GLY A 463 19.80 1.72 9.18
C GLY A 463 20.76 2.89 8.91
N LYS A 464 21.97 2.61 8.43
CA LYS A 464 22.92 3.66 8.00
C LYS A 464 22.46 4.42 6.76
N LYS A 465 21.93 3.73 5.74
CA LYS A 465 21.48 4.35 4.49
C LYS A 465 20.40 5.42 4.74
N LEU A 466 19.53 5.22 5.73
CA LEU A 466 18.50 6.22 6.09
C LEU A 466 19.08 7.57 6.56
N PHE A 467 20.31 7.59 7.09
CA PHE A 467 21.03 8.82 7.43
C PHE A 467 21.89 9.37 6.29
N ALA A 468 22.05 8.65 5.19
CA ALA A 468 22.91 9.08 4.08
C ALA A 468 22.37 10.33 3.38
N ARG A 469 23.15 10.84 2.41
CA ARG A 469 22.77 11.99 1.58
C ARG A 469 21.64 11.69 0.60
N ASN A 470 21.64 10.49 0.02
CA ASN A 470 20.59 10.03 -0.90
C ASN A 470 19.55 9.16 -0.18
N SER A 471 19.22 9.51 1.07
CA SER A 471 18.29 8.69 1.83
C SER A 471 16.84 8.95 1.44
N LEU A 472 15.98 7.95 1.63
CA LEU A 472 14.52 8.08 1.53
C LEU A 472 14.00 9.37 2.17
N PHE A 473 14.39 9.69 3.41
CA PHE A 473 13.91 10.89 4.09
C PHE A 473 14.43 12.19 3.48
N SER A 474 15.59 12.16 2.82
CA SER A 474 16.11 13.28 2.04
C SER A 474 15.36 13.46 0.72
N ASP A 475 14.75 12.40 0.19
CA ASP A 475 13.87 12.45 -0.98
C ASP A 475 12.45 12.94 -0.62
N LEU A 476 11.93 12.55 0.55
CA LEU A 476 10.60 12.97 1.03
C LEU A 476 10.46 14.47 1.26
N VAL A 477 11.54 15.26 1.38
CA VAL A 477 11.42 16.74 1.51
C VAL A 477 10.84 17.40 0.26
N PHE A 478 10.92 16.70 -0.88
CA PHE A 478 10.31 17.14 -2.14
C PHE A 478 8.82 16.80 -2.25
N ASP A 479 8.28 16.04 -1.29
CA ASP A 479 6.86 15.73 -1.26
C ASP A 479 6.05 16.93 -0.78
N GLN A 480 5.56 17.73 -1.73
CA GLN A 480 4.78 18.94 -1.49
C GLN A 480 3.55 18.96 -2.41
N PRO A 481 2.59 18.03 -2.24
CA PRO A 481 1.36 18.04 -3.02
C PRO A 481 0.64 19.37 -2.86
N ALA A 482 0.07 19.88 -3.95
CA ALA A 482 -0.74 21.09 -3.91
C ALA A 482 -2.00 20.86 -3.08
N ILE A 483 -2.46 21.90 -2.37
CA ILE A 483 -3.75 21.88 -1.67
C ILE A 483 -4.87 21.96 -2.74
N ALA A 484 -5.78 21.00 -2.69
CA ALA A 484 -6.96 20.94 -3.56
C ALA A 484 -8.14 21.73 -2.96
N ASP A 485 -8.30 21.68 -1.63
CA ASP A 485 -9.30 22.43 -0.87
C ASP A 485 -8.69 22.80 0.50
N GLU A 486 -8.74 24.07 0.88
CA GLU A 486 -8.21 24.61 2.15
C GLU A 486 -9.19 24.42 3.33
N GLY A 487 -10.37 23.82 3.10
CA GLY A 487 -11.30 23.49 4.17
C GLY A 487 -11.66 24.68 5.08
N ASP A 488 -11.55 24.49 6.40
CA ASP A 488 -11.61 25.58 7.38
C ASP A 488 -10.22 26.21 7.56
N PRO A 489 -10.04 27.52 7.24
CA PRO A 489 -8.76 28.20 7.44
C PRO A 489 -8.25 28.20 8.89
N ALA A 490 -9.10 27.89 9.88
CA ALA A 490 -8.70 27.73 11.28
C ALA A 490 -8.18 26.32 11.62
N ASP A 491 -8.38 25.32 10.76
CA ASP A 491 -8.05 23.91 11.01
C ASP A 491 -7.35 23.26 9.81
N VAL A 492 -6.05 23.54 9.66
CA VAL A 492 -5.19 23.00 8.58
C VAL A 492 -5.09 21.46 8.50
N LEU A 493 -5.78 20.71 9.38
CA LEU A 493 -5.89 19.24 9.29
C LEU A 493 -7.07 18.79 8.42
N ASP A 494 -7.97 19.69 8.01
CA ASP A 494 -9.05 19.39 7.05
C ASP A 494 -8.73 19.79 5.60
N ASP A 495 -7.55 20.38 5.38
CA ASP A 495 -6.97 20.57 4.05
C ASP A 495 -6.99 19.26 3.26
N THR A 496 -7.57 19.29 2.07
CA THR A 496 -7.47 18.19 1.12
C THR A 496 -6.38 18.50 0.10
N TYR A 497 -5.65 17.46 -0.30
CA TYR A 497 -4.48 17.60 -1.16
C TYR A 497 -4.73 16.95 -2.51
N VAL A 498 -4.08 17.47 -3.55
CA VAL A 498 -3.98 16.79 -4.84
C VAL A 498 -3.34 15.42 -4.63
N GLY A 499 -4.02 14.36 -5.08
CA GLY A 499 -3.62 12.98 -4.78
C GLY A 499 -4.19 12.43 -3.45
N GLY A 500 -4.99 13.21 -2.73
CA GLY A 500 -5.79 12.74 -1.61
C GLY A 500 -5.04 12.54 -0.30
N ARG A 501 -3.83 13.09 -0.14
CA ARG A 501 -3.02 12.91 1.09
C ARG A 501 -2.04 14.07 1.33
N PRO A 502 -1.79 14.44 2.60
CA PRO A 502 -0.82 15.48 2.95
C PRO A 502 0.61 15.06 2.61
N PRO A 503 1.59 15.99 2.66
CA PRO A 503 3.00 15.65 2.62
C PRO A 503 3.34 14.52 3.61
N ALA A 504 4.08 13.51 3.17
CA ALA A 504 4.45 12.34 3.94
C ALA A 504 5.12 12.74 5.26
N LEU A 505 6.09 13.66 5.22
CA LEU A 505 6.79 14.14 6.41
C LEU A 505 5.87 14.89 7.38
N THR A 506 4.79 15.54 6.93
CA THR A 506 3.81 16.15 7.84
C THR A 506 3.13 15.09 8.70
N LEU A 507 2.60 14.03 8.08
CA LEU A 507 1.96 12.94 8.81
C LEU A 507 2.95 12.18 9.71
N LEU A 508 4.16 11.91 9.22
CA LEU A 508 5.19 11.20 10.00
C LEU A 508 5.64 12.00 11.23
N ARG A 509 5.77 13.33 11.12
CA ARG A 509 6.12 14.20 12.26
C ARG A 509 5.01 14.19 13.32
N VAL A 510 3.74 14.33 12.92
CA VAL A 510 2.59 14.26 13.85
C VAL A 510 2.58 12.91 14.58
N ALA A 511 2.63 11.81 13.83
CA ALA A 511 2.63 10.46 14.39
C ALA A 511 3.85 10.21 15.31
N ALA A 512 5.01 10.80 14.99
CA ALA A 512 6.19 10.69 15.85
C ALA A 512 6.03 11.41 17.19
N PHE A 513 5.40 12.59 17.20
CA PHE A 513 5.14 13.31 18.45
C PHE A 513 4.10 12.61 19.33
N GLU A 514 3.02 12.09 18.74
CA GLU A 514 2.02 11.30 19.47
C GLU A 514 2.62 9.98 20.00
N GLY A 515 3.44 9.29 19.21
CA GLY A 515 4.15 8.08 19.65
C GLY A 515 5.19 8.35 20.74
N TYR A 516 5.96 9.44 20.62
CA TYR A 516 6.92 9.85 21.64
C TYR A 516 6.22 10.17 22.97
N LEU A 517 5.08 10.86 22.94
CA LEU A 517 4.26 11.13 24.13
C LEU A 517 3.83 9.82 24.80
N SER A 518 3.28 8.86 24.04
CA SER A 518 2.83 7.56 24.59
C SER A 518 3.96 6.78 25.26
N ASP A 519 5.16 6.78 24.67
CA ASP A 519 6.31 6.07 25.24
C ASP A 519 6.86 6.76 26.50
N VAL A 520 6.85 8.10 26.54
CA VAL A 520 7.18 8.88 27.74
C VAL A 520 6.16 8.61 28.85
N GLU A 521 4.86 8.64 28.53
CA GLU A 521 3.78 8.33 29.47
C GLU A 521 3.94 6.94 30.08
N ALA A 522 4.22 5.92 29.26
CA ALA A 522 4.42 4.55 29.73
C ALA A 522 5.54 4.44 30.78
N ILE A 523 6.64 5.18 30.59
CA ILE A 523 7.74 5.24 31.57
C ILE A 523 7.30 5.96 32.85
N LEU A 524 6.62 7.10 32.71
CA LEU A 524 6.17 7.91 33.83
C LEU A 524 5.11 7.18 34.68
N ALA A 525 4.21 6.42 34.05
CA ALA A 525 3.17 5.64 34.72
C ALA A 525 3.73 4.42 35.50
N GLY A 526 4.98 4.01 35.25
CA GLY A 526 5.57 2.84 35.91
C GLY A 526 5.89 3.05 37.40
N ASP A 527 5.49 2.09 38.23
CA ASP A 527 5.70 2.07 39.70
C ASP A 527 7.17 1.99 40.13
N ARG A 528 8.11 1.70 39.21
CA ARG A 528 9.53 1.54 39.51
C ARG A 528 10.30 2.82 39.24
N HIS A 529 10.85 3.41 40.30
CA HIS A 529 11.78 4.55 40.20
C HIS A 529 13.18 4.12 39.75
N ALA A 530 13.63 2.93 40.14
CA ALA A 530 14.92 2.39 39.71
C ALA A 530 14.92 2.12 38.19
N GLY A 531 15.86 2.72 37.46
CA GLY A 531 16.01 2.57 36.00
C GLY A 531 15.16 3.52 35.16
N ARG A 532 14.32 4.37 35.77
CA ARG A 532 13.45 5.31 35.05
C ARG A 532 14.23 6.31 34.20
N SER A 533 15.31 6.88 34.76
CA SER A 533 16.17 7.83 34.03
C SER A 533 16.84 7.19 32.80
N GLU A 534 17.25 5.91 32.92
CA GLU A 534 17.83 5.15 31.81
C GLU A 534 16.79 4.83 30.73
N ALA A 535 15.59 4.39 31.12
CA ALA A 535 14.48 4.19 30.20
C ALA A 535 14.09 5.49 29.47
N MET A 536 14.12 6.62 30.18
CA MET A 536 13.85 7.93 29.59
C MET A 536 14.94 8.35 28.60
N ASP A 537 16.22 8.16 28.93
CA ASP A 537 17.33 8.43 28.00
C ASP A 537 17.20 7.58 26.74
N ASP A 538 16.78 6.32 26.86
CA ASP A 538 16.53 5.45 25.71
C ASP A 538 15.39 5.96 24.82
N VAL A 539 14.22 6.26 25.40
CA VAL A 539 13.05 6.77 24.66
C VAL A 539 13.37 8.10 23.97
N VAL A 540 14.00 9.04 24.68
CA VAL A 540 14.44 10.32 24.09
C VAL A 540 15.46 10.07 22.97
N THR A 541 16.37 9.11 23.13
CA THR A 541 17.38 8.79 22.13
C THR A 541 16.76 8.22 20.85
N ARG A 542 15.93 7.19 20.95
CA ARG A 542 15.37 6.50 19.77
C ARG A 542 14.40 7.39 18.97
N TRP A 543 13.55 8.16 19.65
CA TRP A 543 12.68 9.14 18.98
C TRP A 543 13.45 10.34 18.47
N GLY A 544 14.52 10.77 19.15
CA GLY A 544 15.37 11.87 18.70
C GLY A 544 16.07 11.57 17.38
N TYR A 545 16.54 10.34 17.17
CA TYR A 545 17.10 9.92 15.88
C TYR A 545 16.08 9.98 14.74
N LEU A 546 14.86 9.51 14.98
CA LEU A 546 13.80 9.54 13.98
C LEU A 546 13.34 10.97 13.67
N THR A 547 13.07 11.78 14.69
CA THR A 547 12.67 13.18 14.53
C THR A 547 13.76 13.98 13.80
N HIS A 548 15.04 13.70 14.06
CA HIS A 548 16.14 14.32 13.31
C HIS A 548 16.03 14.03 11.81
N LEU A 549 15.76 12.79 11.40
CA LEU A 549 15.57 12.43 9.99
C LEU A 549 14.39 13.15 9.35
N PHE A 550 13.34 13.45 10.12
CA PHE A 550 12.14 14.09 9.58
C PHE A 550 12.27 15.60 9.42
N PHE A 551 13.09 16.27 10.23
CA PHE A 551 13.26 17.72 10.21
C PHE A 551 14.52 18.19 9.50
N THR A 552 15.50 17.30 9.34
CA THR A 552 16.82 17.68 8.82
C THR A 552 17.31 16.80 7.67
N VAL A 553 17.86 17.41 6.63
CA VAL A 553 18.62 16.74 5.56
C VAL A 553 20.12 16.78 5.86
N HIS A 554 20.90 16.06 5.05
CA HIS A 554 22.33 15.95 5.32
C HIS A 554 23.01 17.34 5.19
N PRO A 555 23.98 17.73 6.07
CA PRO A 555 24.56 19.09 6.04
C PRO A 555 25.24 19.51 4.72
N ILE A 556 25.76 18.53 3.98
CA ILE A 556 26.49 18.71 2.70
C ILE A 556 25.58 18.33 1.51
N GLN A 557 24.30 18.65 1.60
CA GLN A 557 23.34 18.39 0.53
C GLN A 557 23.34 19.48 -0.53
N GLU A 558 22.84 19.14 -1.72
CA GLU A 558 22.58 20.11 -2.79
C GLU A 558 21.67 21.26 -2.33
N HIS A 559 21.79 22.40 -3.01
CA HIS A 559 21.01 23.58 -2.65
C HIS A 559 19.51 23.36 -2.77
N SER A 560 19.05 22.63 -3.80
CA SER A 560 17.63 22.36 -4.03
C SER A 560 17.00 21.57 -2.88
N VAL A 561 17.68 20.52 -2.39
CA VAL A 561 17.20 19.69 -1.29
C VAL A 561 17.09 20.51 0.01
N ARG A 562 18.06 21.38 0.29
CA ARG A 562 18.00 22.29 1.46
C ARG A 562 16.91 23.35 1.32
N ALA A 563 16.64 23.82 0.10
CA ALA A 563 15.53 24.74 -0.14
C ALA A 563 14.17 24.05 0.06
N ALA A 564 14.06 22.79 -0.36
CA ALA A 564 12.88 21.96 -0.18
C ALA A 564 12.57 21.71 1.30
N GLU A 565 13.58 21.28 2.05
CA GLU A 565 13.54 21.13 3.50
C GLU A 565 13.13 22.43 4.20
N TYR A 566 13.76 23.55 3.87
CA TYR A 566 13.44 24.84 4.47
C TYR A 566 11.97 25.24 4.21
N SER A 567 11.49 25.02 2.98
CA SER A 567 10.09 25.26 2.62
C SER A 567 9.14 24.42 3.47
N LEU A 568 9.42 23.12 3.57
CA LEU A 568 8.63 22.17 4.36
C LEU A 568 8.60 22.54 5.85
N ASN A 569 9.74 22.91 6.42
CA ASN A 569 9.85 23.31 7.83
C ASN A 569 9.08 24.61 8.11
N ARG A 570 9.14 25.59 7.20
CA ARG A 570 8.35 26.81 7.33
C ARG A 570 6.84 26.53 7.26
N THR A 571 6.39 25.73 6.30
CA THR A 571 4.96 25.35 6.20
C THR A 571 4.49 24.62 7.46
N TRP A 572 5.33 23.73 8.00
CA TRP A 572 5.08 23.07 9.27
C TRP A 572 4.91 24.08 10.43
N ASP A 573 5.87 25.01 10.60
CA ASP A 573 5.82 26.02 11.68
C ASP A 573 4.64 26.98 11.56
N GLU A 574 4.22 27.30 10.33
CA GLU A 574 3.11 28.22 10.09
C GLU A 574 1.74 27.55 10.28
N GLY A 575 1.64 26.24 10.03
CA GLY A 575 0.41 25.44 10.11
C GLY A 575 0.43 24.35 11.19
N VAL A 576 0.56 23.07 10.79
CA VAL A 576 0.35 21.88 11.64
C VAL A 576 1.20 21.89 12.92
N GLY A 577 2.41 22.44 12.87
CA GLY A 577 3.28 22.56 14.03
C GLY A 577 2.68 23.39 15.17
N LYS A 578 1.94 24.46 14.87
CA LYS A 578 1.24 25.23 15.92
C LYS A 578 0.14 24.41 16.58
N LEU A 579 -0.62 23.65 15.77
CA LEU A 579 -1.65 22.75 16.29
C LEU A 579 -1.06 21.72 17.24
N VAL A 580 0.04 21.06 16.85
CA VAL A 580 0.74 20.08 17.72
C VAL A 580 1.19 20.71 19.04
N LEU A 581 1.76 21.92 19.05
CA LEU A 581 2.20 22.58 20.28
C LEU A 581 1.04 23.04 21.18
N SER A 582 -0.12 23.34 20.58
CA SER A 582 -1.32 23.76 21.31
C SER A 582 -2.26 22.62 21.70
N ALA A 583 -2.08 21.42 21.11
CA ALA A 583 -2.97 20.29 21.31
C ALA A 583 -3.02 19.86 22.78
N SER A 584 -4.21 19.48 23.24
CA SER A 584 -4.37 18.95 24.59
C SER A 584 -3.64 17.62 24.74
N TYR A 585 -3.29 17.27 25.98
CA TYR A 585 -2.74 15.96 26.30
C TYR A 585 -3.64 14.83 25.78
N GLU A 586 -4.96 14.92 25.99
CA GLU A 586 -5.92 13.89 25.58
C GLU A 586 -5.94 13.68 24.05
N ASP A 587 -5.84 14.77 23.28
CA ASP A 587 -5.82 14.71 21.82
C ASP A 587 -4.53 14.03 21.32
N LEU A 588 -3.38 14.34 21.93
CA LEU A 588 -2.09 13.73 21.58
C LEU A 588 -2.00 12.26 22.04
N ALA A 589 -2.38 11.98 23.30
CA ALA A 589 -2.32 10.63 23.89
C ALA A 589 -3.26 9.65 23.19
N SER A 590 -4.37 10.14 22.65
CA SER A 590 -5.29 9.35 21.84
C SER A 590 -4.88 9.27 20.37
N HIS A 591 -3.73 9.80 19.94
CA HIS A 591 -3.33 9.81 18.52
C HIS A 591 -4.38 10.46 17.62
N LYS A 592 -5.09 11.49 18.11
CA LYS A 592 -6.24 12.06 17.40
C LYS A 592 -5.81 12.77 16.13
N LEU A 593 -4.66 13.45 16.13
CA LEU A 593 -4.22 14.27 15.00
C LEU A 593 -3.78 13.38 13.84
N SER A 594 -2.93 12.37 14.08
CA SER A 594 -2.54 11.42 13.02
C SER A 594 -3.73 10.62 12.51
N ARG A 595 -4.66 10.20 13.37
CA ARG A 595 -5.90 9.51 12.94
C ARG A 595 -6.80 10.38 12.08
N ARG A 596 -6.87 11.69 12.34
CA ARG A 596 -7.59 12.64 11.47
C ARG A 596 -6.93 12.72 10.09
N LEU A 597 -5.62 12.95 10.03
CA LEU A 597 -4.88 13.02 8.77
C LEU A 597 -4.97 11.71 7.97
N LEU A 598 -4.93 10.54 8.64
CA LEU A 598 -5.10 9.24 8.01
C LEU A 598 -6.53 9.00 7.49
N LYS A 599 -7.54 9.61 8.10
CA LYS A 599 -8.94 9.48 7.67
C LYS A 599 -9.19 10.25 6.36
N GLU A 600 -8.50 11.36 6.16
CA GLU A 600 -8.57 12.16 4.93
C GLU A 600 -7.80 11.51 3.76
N VAL A 601 -6.98 10.49 4.02
CA VAL A 601 -6.30 9.73 2.97
C VAL A 601 -7.34 9.08 2.07
N SER A 602 -7.32 9.47 0.80
CA SER A 602 -8.18 8.92 -0.25
C SER A 602 -7.36 8.49 -1.46
N THR A 603 -7.86 7.48 -2.16
CA THR A 603 -7.33 7.03 -3.45
C THR A 603 -8.10 7.75 -4.57
N PRO A 604 -7.43 8.52 -5.45
CA PRO A 604 -8.08 9.07 -6.63
C PRO A 604 -8.65 7.95 -7.52
N VAL A 605 -9.76 8.22 -8.20
CA VAL A 605 -10.34 7.24 -9.16
C VAL A 605 -9.34 6.95 -10.29
N VAL A 606 -9.17 5.67 -10.62
CA VAL A 606 -8.33 5.19 -11.73
C VAL A 606 -8.72 5.91 -13.03
N GLY A 607 -7.76 6.53 -13.73
CA GLY A 607 -7.97 7.10 -15.08
C GLY A 607 -8.02 8.63 -15.20
N ALA A 608 -7.67 9.41 -14.18
CA ALA A 608 -7.42 10.84 -14.38
C ALA A 608 -6.16 11.08 -15.25
N ASP A 609 -6.14 12.17 -16.04
CA ASP A 609 -4.90 12.61 -16.69
C ASP A 609 -3.98 13.19 -15.61
N PHE A 610 -2.90 12.46 -15.30
CA PHE A 610 -2.05 12.77 -14.15
C PHE A 610 -0.82 13.61 -14.50
N SER A 611 -0.66 13.99 -15.78
CA SER A 611 0.52 14.75 -16.25
C SER A 611 0.60 16.17 -15.67
N ASP A 612 -0.55 16.77 -15.34
CA ASP A 612 -0.67 18.13 -14.79
C ASP A 612 -0.53 18.21 -13.24
N LEU A 613 -0.28 17.08 -12.57
CA LEU A 613 -0.30 16.98 -11.10
C LEU A 613 1.09 16.86 -10.48
N ARG A 614 2.13 17.28 -11.20
CA ARG A 614 3.49 17.36 -10.66
C ARG A 614 3.53 18.39 -9.51
N PRO A 615 4.26 18.12 -8.42
CA PRO A 615 4.52 19.12 -7.39
C PRO A 615 5.12 20.39 -8.03
N PRO A 616 4.77 21.59 -7.52
CA PRO A 616 5.31 22.83 -8.04
C PRO A 616 6.84 22.86 -7.91
N GLU A 617 7.51 23.50 -8.87
CA GLU A 617 8.95 23.72 -8.83
C GLU A 617 9.33 24.51 -7.56
N ILE A 618 10.30 24.00 -6.81
CA ILE A 618 10.67 24.60 -5.53
C ILE A 618 11.43 25.90 -5.79
N ALA A 619 10.81 27.02 -5.41
CA ALA A 619 11.41 28.34 -5.56
C ALA A 619 12.79 28.42 -4.87
N HIS A 620 13.74 29.15 -5.48
CA HIS A 620 15.03 29.41 -4.84
C HIS A 620 14.85 30.27 -3.58
N VAL A 621 15.04 29.68 -2.39
CA VAL A 621 15.00 30.38 -1.10
C VAL A 621 16.40 30.49 -0.49
N SER A 622 16.71 31.61 0.16
CA SER A 622 17.96 31.77 0.91
C SER A 622 17.93 30.96 2.22
N VAL A 623 18.67 29.86 2.26
CA VAL A 623 18.69 28.90 3.39
C VAL A 623 19.46 29.48 4.60
N ARG A 624 18.90 29.36 5.82
CA ARG A 624 19.61 29.58 7.10
C ARG A 624 19.80 28.25 7.83
N THR A 625 21.01 27.71 7.80
CA THR A 625 21.38 26.36 8.29
C THR A 625 21.33 26.12 9.79
N ALA A 626 21.09 27.14 10.63
CA ALA A 626 21.20 27.03 12.09
C ALA A 626 19.86 27.01 12.84
N ALA A 627 18.74 27.32 12.18
CA ALA A 627 17.43 27.42 12.84
C ALA A 627 16.74 26.06 13.02
N GLU A 628 16.88 25.15 12.06
CA GLU A 628 16.04 23.95 11.92
C GLU A 628 16.26 22.91 13.05
N GLN A 629 17.48 22.82 13.60
CA GLN A 629 17.75 21.96 14.77
C GLN A 629 17.10 22.47 16.06
N TYR A 630 16.88 23.79 16.15
CA TYR A 630 16.22 24.40 17.29
C TYR A 630 14.73 24.05 17.30
N ASP A 631 14.11 23.96 16.13
CA ASP A 631 12.67 23.67 16.00
C ASP A 631 12.35 22.22 16.39
N ALA A 632 13.07 21.22 15.88
CA ALA A 632 12.86 19.81 16.26
C ALA A 632 13.02 19.57 17.78
N SER A 633 14.05 20.17 18.39
CA SER A 633 14.26 20.10 19.84
C SER A 633 13.11 20.75 20.61
N ARG A 634 12.63 21.91 20.15
CA ARG A 634 11.51 22.62 20.77
C ARG A 634 10.26 21.74 20.83
N TYR A 635 9.91 21.06 19.74
CA TYR A 635 8.76 20.16 19.71
C TYR A 635 8.93 18.99 20.68
N MET A 636 10.05 18.26 20.61
CA MET A 636 10.28 17.13 21.52
C MET A 636 10.26 17.57 22.99
N THR A 637 10.92 18.67 23.33
CA THR A 637 10.89 19.22 24.69
C THR A 637 9.46 19.57 25.12
N SER A 638 8.69 20.25 24.27
CA SER A 638 7.30 20.60 24.57
C SER A 638 6.44 19.35 24.82
N ILE A 639 6.54 18.33 23.96
CA ILE A 639 5.77 17.09 24.10
C ILE A 639 6.14 16.35 25.39
N PHE A 640 7.44 16.28 25.71
CA PHE A 640 7.91 15.70 26.96
C PHE A 640 7.34 16.44 28.18
N LEU A 641 7.37 17.79 28.17
CA LEU A 641 6.84 18.60 29.26
C LEU A 641 5.31 18.48 29.37
N THR A 642 4.58 18.35 28.25
CA THR A 642 3.15 18.04 28.26
C THR A 642 2.85 16.71 28.95
N ALA A 643 3.62 15.65 28.64
CA ALA A 643 3.48 14.36 29.32
C ALA A 643 3.86 14.43 30.81
N ALA A 644 4.93 15.15 31.14
CA ALA A 644 5.36 15.36 32.52
C ALA A 644 4.30 16.12 33.33
N ALA A 645 3.76 17.23 32.81
CA ALA A 645 2.73 18.02 33.47
C ALA A 645 1.46 17.20 33.77
N HIS A 646 1.12 16.24 32.91
CA HIS A 646 -0.02 15.35 33.14
C HIS A 646 0.27 14.23 34.16
N SER A 647 1.52 13.79 34.27
CA SER A 647 1.91 12.73 35.19
C SER A 647 2.00 13.24 36.64
N ASN A 648 1.68 12.37 37.61
CA ASN A 648 1.87 12.62 39.04
C ASN A 648 3.04 11.80 39.63
N SER A 649 3.88 11.19 38.78
CA SER A 649 4.76 10.07 39.18
C SER A 649 6.26 10.39 39.24
N TRP A 650 6.68 11.61 38.90
CA TRP A 650 8.09 12.01 38.70
C TRP A 650 8.76 12.65 39.94
N PHE A 651 8.18 12.49 41.14
CA PHE A 651 8.70 13.08 42.38
C PHE A 651 9.82 12.25 43.02
N TRP A 652 11.06 12.71 42.91
CA TRP A 652 12.16 12.40 43.84
C TRP A 652 13.03 13.64 44.06
N ILE A 653 12.57 14.54 44.93
CA ILE A 653 13.37 15.47 45.74
C ILE A 653 12.41 15.93 46.83
N ASP A 654 12.64 15.58 48.09
CA ASP A 654 12.10 16.14 49.35
C ASP A 654 10.63 16.64 49.48
N PHE A 655 9.74 16.36 48.53
CA PHE A 655 8.38 16.89 48.46
C PHE A 655 7.36 15.77 48.47
N GLU A 656 6.32 15.92 49.28
CA GLU A 656 5.24 14.92 49.39
C GLU A 656 4.13 15.19 48.37
N THR A 657 4.00 16.43 47.87
CA THR A 657 2.95 16.83 46.91
C THR A 657 3.40 17.93 45.93
N PRO A 658 2.75 18.07 44.75
CA PRO A 658 2.94 19.23 43.85
C PRO A 658 2.65 20.58 44.54
N LEU A 659 1.83 20.58 45.60
CA LEU A 659 1.52 21.77 46.39
C LEU A 659 2.75 22.33 47.13
N ASP A 660 3.70 21.46 47.51
CA ASP A 660 4.93 21.86 48.19
C ASP A 660 5.86 22.69 47.27
N LEU A 661 5.65 22.63 45.94
CA LEU A 661 6.40 23.39 44.93
C LEU A 661 5.99 24.87 44.87
N THR A 662 4.73 25.18 45.16
CA THR A 662 4.20 26.55 45.16
C THR A 662 4.91 27.46 46.18
N VAL A 663 5.54 26.87 47.20
CA VAL A 663 6.31 27.58 48.23
C VAL A 663 7.70 28.00 47.75
N ARG A 664 8.31 27.27 46.81
CA ARG A 664 9.63 27.62 46.23
C ARG A 664 9.52 28.52 45.00
N HIS A 665 8.44 28.37 44.23
CA HIS A 665 8.17 29.17 43.04
C HIS A 665 6.96 30.09 43.27
N ALA A 666 7.01 30.89 44.34
CA ALA A 666 5.90 31.75 44.77
C ALA A 666 5.46 32.79 43.70
N ASP A 667 6.32 33.04 42.71
CA ASP A 667 6.11 34.01 41.64
C ASP A 667 5.58 33.36 40.33
N ALA A 668 5.48 32.03 40.22
CA ALA A 668 5.04 31.33 39.01
C ALA A 668 3.96 30.26 39.29
N SER A 669 2.75 30.48 38.78
CA SER A 669 1.60 29.56 38.95
C SER A 669 1.55 28.55 37.80
N PHE A 670 2.34 27.49 37.89
CA PHE A 670 2.14 26.29 37.06
C PHE A 670 1.37 25.18 37.79
N VAL A 671 0.90 25.46 39.02
CA VAL A 671 0.03 24.59 39.82
C VAL A 671 -1.31 25.29 40.00
N GLY A 672 -2.40 24.60 39.66
CA GLY A 672 -3.77 25.08 39.81
C GLY A 672 -4.27 25.04 41.25
N ASP A 673 -5.44 25.63 41.49
CA ASP A 673 -6.09 25.72 42.80
C ASP A 673 -6.42 24.34 43.41
N ASP A 674 -6.51 23.29 42.58
CA ASP A 674 -6.76 21.90 42.97
C ASP A 674 -5.49 21.15 43.38
N GLY A 675 -4.33 21.82 43.33
CA GLY A 675 -3.03 21.26 43.69
C GLY A 675 -2.40 20.37 42.63
N ARG A 676 -2.87 20.44 41.39
CA ARG A 676 -2.30 19.74 40.24
C ARG A 676 -1.50 20.67 39.35
N VAL A 677 -0.52 20.11 38.65
CA VAL A 677 0.21 20.85 37.61
C VAL A 677 -0.76 21.18 36.47
N LEU A 678 -0.77 22.43 36.03
CA LEU A 678 -1.57 22.87 34.88
C LEU A 678 -1.01 22.25 33.59
N PRO A 679 -1.85 21.96 32.57
CA PRO A 679 -1.37 21.47 31.29
C PRO A 679 -0.31 22.40 30.68
N TYR A 680 0.80 21.83 30.19
CA TYR A 680 1.94 22.62 29.71
C TYR A 680 1.60 23.60 28.58
N ASN A 681 0.65 23.21 27.71
CA ASN A 681 0.13 24.04 26.62
C ASN A 681 -0.79 25.19 27.09
N GLU A 682 -1.28 25.13 28.33
CA GLU A 682 -2.12 26.16 28.96
C GLU A 682 -1.32 27.14 29.84
N LEU A 683 -0.05 26.82 30.13
CA LEU A 683 0.87 27.70 30.83
C LEU A 683 1.22 28.92 29.98
N ASP A 684 1.39 30.08 30.62
CA ASP A 684 2.06 31.22 29.98
C ASP A 684 3.57 30.99 29.86
N GLU A 685 4.27 31.86 29.14
CA GLU A 685 5.68 31.65 28.83
C GLU A 685 6.59 31.67 30.07
N GLU A 686 6.25 32.47 31.09
CA GLU A 686 7.02 32.53 32.35
C GLU A 686 6.82 31.25 33.15
N ALA A 687 5.58 30.77 33.27
CA ALA A 687 5.26 29.50 33.92
C ALA A 687 5.83 28.28 33.17
N LYS A 688 5.91 28.32 31.83
CA LYS A 688 6.57 27.28 31.03
C LYS A 688 8.07 27.21 31.30
N GLU A 689 8.75 28.35 31.40
CA GLU A 689 10.18 28.42 31.68
C GLU A 689 10.48 27.88 33.09
N GLU A 690 9.73 28.32 34.09
CA GLU A 690 9.85 27.83 35.47
C GLU A 690 9.55 26.34 35.57
N PHE A 691 8.49 25.84 34.91
CA PHE A 691 8.18 24.42 34.88
C PHE A 691 9.30 23.60 34.19
N PHE A 692 9.86 24.10 33.10
CA PHE A 692 11.00 23.46 32.44
C PHE A 692 12.24 23.39 33.35
N HIS A 693 12.57 24.49 34.04
CA HIS A 693 13.68 24.53 35.02
C HIS A 693 13.47 23.51 36.13
N PHE A 694 12.26 23.48 36.67
CA PHE A 694 11.87 22.54 37.70
C PHE A 694 12.02 21.08 37.24
N VAL A 695 11.48 20.71 36.08
CA VAL A 695 11.63 19.36 35.53
C VAL A 695 13.12 19.00 35.30
N LEU A 696 13.92 19.93 34.79
CA LEU A 696 15.32 19.68 34.46
C LEU A 696 16.24 19.52 35.67
N TYR A 697 16.05 20.33 36.71
CA TYR A 697 16.98 20.43 37.84
C TYR A 697 16.46 19.83 39.14
N GLU A 698 15.14 19.66 39.26
CA GLU A 698 14.49 19.23 40.50
C GLU A 698 13.74 17.89 40.37
N THR A 699 13.94 17.14 39.27
CA THR A 699 13.40 15.79 39.08
C THR A 699 14.46 14.79 38.62
N ASP A 700 14.15 13.49 38.68
CA ASP A 700 15.02 12.41 38.19
C ASP A 700 14.88 12.16 36.67
N VAL A 701 14.01 12.92 35.99
CA VAL A 701 13.72 12.81 34.56
C VAL A 701 14.35 13.97 33.77
N SER A 702 15.61 13.78 33.34
CA SER A 702 16.36 14.79 32.56
C SER A 702 16.03 14.84 31.05
N GLY A 703 14.94 14.18 30.62
CA GLY A 703 14.59 13.96 29.20
C GLY A 703 14.51 15.24 28.37
N ALA A 704 14.02 16.34 28.96
CA ALA A 704 13.93 17.65 28.32
C ALA A 704 15.31 18.23 27.91
N GLY A 705 16.33 18.07 28.76
CA GLY A 705 17.70 18.48 28.47
C GLY A 705 18.43 17.50 27.54
N ALA A 706 18.04 16.23 27.56
CA ALA A 706 18.62 15.18 26.73
C ALA A 706 18.26 15.33 25.24
N ALA A 707 17.05 15.80 24.90
CA ALA A 707 16.59 15.95 23.52
C ALA A 707 17.58 16.74 22.64
N ARG A 708 18.05 17.90 23.11
CA ARG A 708 19.04 18.73 22.40
C ARG A 708 20.38 18.00 22.21
N SER A 709 20.81 17.23 23.20
CA SER A 709 22.05 16.46 23.15
C SER A 709 21.96 15.32 22.13
N VAL A 710 20.83 14.61 22.10
CA VAL A 710 20.57 13.51 21.17
C VAL A 710 20.56 13.99 19.72
N LEU A 711 19.88 15.11 19.42
CA LEU A 711 19.86 15.66 18.06
C LEU A 711 21.26 16.02 17.56
N LYS A 712 22.13 16.55 18.44
CA LYS A 712 23.54 16.80 18.10
C LYS A 712 24.33 15.52 17.87
N LYS A 713 24.04 14.45 18.62
CA LYS A 713 24.63 13.11 18.38
C LYS A 713 24.19 12.54 17.02
N ALA A 714 22.91 12.70 16.67
CA ALA A 714 22.35 12.24 15.40
C ALA A 714 23.07 12.88 14.19
N GLU A 715 23.30 14.20 14.25
CA GLU A 715 24.07 14.92 13.22
C GLU A 715 25.51 14.39 13.11
N THR A 716 26.14 14.07 14.24
CA THR A 716 27.50 13.50 14.27
C THR A 716 27.53 12.12 13.61
N ILE A 717 26.56 11.26 13.91
CA ILE A 717 26.42 9.92 13.29
C ILE A 717 26.28 10.06 11.78
N ARG A 718 25.41 10.97 11.33
CA ARG A 718 25.16 11.27 9.92
C ARG A 718 26.43 11.70 9.18
N TRP A 719 27.24 12.58 9.79
CA TRP A 719 28.52 13.01 9.22
C TRP A 719 29.50 11.84 9.06
N ASN A 720 29.59 10.96 10.06
CA ASN A 720 30.47 9.79 10.03
C ASN A 720 30.04 8.79 8.94
N ILE A 721 28.74 8.48 8.83
CA ILE A 721 28.22 7.54 7.82
C ILE A 721 28.58 8.01 6.41
N THR A 722 28.38 9.29 6.11
CA THR A 722 28.71 9.85 4.80
C THR A 722 30.21 9.75 4.49
N LYS A 723 31.06 9.98 5.50
CA LYS A 723 32.50 9.81 5.35
C LYS A 723 32.83 8.35 5.02
N ASP A 724 32.24 7.39 5.74
CA ASP A 724 32.47 5.96 5.53
C ASP A 724 32.00 5.51 4.12
N LEU A 725 30.80 5.94 3.69
CA LEU A 725 30.24 5.60 2.38
C LEU A 725 31.09 6.18 1.23
N ASN A 726 31.56 7.43 1.37
CA ASN A 726 32.41 8.06 0.35
C ASN A 726 33.83 7.44 0.30
N GLN A 727 34.36 6.95 1.43
CA GLN A 727 35.67 6.29 1.48
C GLN A 727 35.64 4.84 0.95
N GLY A 728 34.47 4.19 0.96
CA GLY A 728 34.29 2.87 0.34
C GLY A 728 34.30 2.91 -1.19
N GLY A 729 33.81 4.00 -1.79
CA GLY A 729 33.75 4.20 -3.24
C GLY A 729 35.11 4.44 -3.91
N GLU A 730 36.03 5.14 -3.25
CA GLU A 730 37.37 5.43 -3.81
C GLU A 730 38.30 4.19 -3.92
N SER A 731 37.91 3.02 -3.38
CA SER A 731 38.72 1.79 -3.43
C SER A 731 38.44 0.90 -4.64
N ARG A 732 37.41 1.17 -5.45
CA ARG A 732 37.05 0.36 -6.63
C ARG A 732 37.40 0.97 -7.99
N ASP A 733 37.82 2.23 -8.03
CA ASP A 733 38.20 2.92 -9.28
C ASP A 733 39.72 2.90 -9.58
N ASN A 734 40.49 2.05 -8.88
CA ASN A 734 41.95 1.95 -9.05
C ASN A 734 42.50 0.51 -9.07
N GLU A 735 41.75 -0.47 -9.60
CA GLU A 735 42.33 -1.74 -10.09
C GLU A 735 41.79 -2.15 -11.46
#